data_AF-A0A3C1JTA6-F1
#
_entry.id   AF-A0A3C1JTA6-F1
#
_cell.length_a   1.000
_cell.length_b   1.000
_cell.length_c   1.000
_cell.angle_alpha   90.00
_cell.angle_beta   90.00
_cell.angle_gamma   90.00
#
_symmetry.space_group_name_H-M   'P 1'
#
loop_
_entity.id
_entity.type
_entity.pdbx_description
1 polymer ?
#
loop_
_entity_poly.entity_id
_entity_poly.type
_entity_poly.pdbx_seq_one_letter_code
_entity_poly.pdbx_strand_id
1 'polypeptide(L)'
;MVSPSGINSLLPRRREPADNEATVGQPFTTITEYTEEAAPAVATLWRESAVEWPGGGPFGGRHATTEGVRHELRGNRPLSTFLAWRPDRVTGELRAVGFLSLIAQPEDPTATYVGLLTAHPEWHGFGVGRELLTAALDRTVSLGLDRIDLHTWSGNLKAMPLYKKTGFFWVPDTTVRMANFLPMLLKIGPVQDYFGQTGADWYRDAVRTLDVTPDREMFGNAEVYTYQWVRDGQMLRARIDRHANALLTLETPHLAINVSLDDTRLPIGTTRHASVGITVPTGAPHVSATIVATGEGAVRASHQAHRTIAEGHHGSWTWPVSGTVGSQTKSRPGITSPDVTRVLAIVNETPINFAAAVRVVPPVSLSAEDVNPLIPGTSRTIWVTAQNELDVPIDATTRLTVSGPFTVDVTTRTATIIARGRYSFPVRLTANGSGDGALQLGGRATYLQQGATGQLGTAGSVDASSGDGAGQAERIVTRGDGAGQATQHGTVAAVAEDAEAIETASSSEFAPPVFIPLHAGPTGSRFVEQTEAHVRVITDDLIVTAPLPSSGWQPSFSVVDRHTGNELLRHSCGLGPPFAPSAISNCSWTPHITRDETGLTVALRSQPERISGVTFERLIRLAGSSMLEVQYRLVNGSSSACTLEVSAGTSAELDGVRQSQIACVVDGNVIVDESDRFPDWDDPSGGASHLSEPWIAEFGDGMVVGVIWSDARDVTSDNRLAELILPFGTVAPGGTATTAPIALYAGPGDWHAVRSRWRSQYSSQSSTSGHAGTQSHGPAAAHPSIEITIERPFAVGNQVTTSVSVTHANDDPMTGHVFLEHPNGTTDLGEVSTRGSGNPVVVPVTLALPEWGTTGQAAFPVSVTLATSETTYRFPVPIVRVGDGRPVGVTIGDIAQNGGVTRQTITLDTGRMRVKAIPTERGRIHALETPSPLATNGAGHTPTPSPPIGTRFASHPDTGHEWTNHLFSSVPDPKPWVWFNPWFGGVSVHLRDGGWHTGTTCLDHARWEWHPVETRRGGVLWNGFSTTATVEASGIPPDQARLVGLSVTTTYLVAGGGTTLVAETTVTNGTQSRLHSNLTLGTYLQPGGSVNDVVVHYLRHGERSRARAHGTLWSTTEGWIAVASGNAGPALTIVSSDSHARMMCGDMGLLGVHPFISSEIDLVPGGTQTSTTYIAVARDLDEARAYRPLVGTALPMADA
;
A
#
# COMPACT_ATOMS: atom_id res chain seq x y z
N MET A 1 49.28 2.40 -21.33
CA MET A 1 49.75 2.80 -19.98
C MET A 1 49.43 4.27 -19.77
N VAL A 2 48.26 4.54 -19.20
CA VAL A 2 47.86 5.81 -18.58
C VAL A 2 47.12 5.35 -17.31
N SER A 3 47.59 5.78 -16.14
CA SER A 3 47.01 5.39 -14.85
C SER A 3 45.55 5.85 -14.73
N PRO A 4 44.64 5.05 -14.13
CA PRO A 4 43.29 5.52 -13.81
C PRO A 4 43.39 6.56 -12.71
N SER A 5 43.05 7.81 -13.04
CA SER A 5 42.92 8.89 -12.06
C SER A 5 41.74 8.60 -11.14
N GLY A 6 42.04 8.33 -9.86
CA GLY A 6 41.02 8.21 -8.82
C GLY A 6 40.22 9.50 -8.67
N ILE A 7 38.93 9.35 -8.38
CA ILE A 7 38.02 10.46 -8.08
C ILE A 7 38.50 11.12 -6.77
N ASN A 8 38.94 12.38 -6.82
CA ASN A 8 39.21 13.15 -5.60
C ASN A 8 37.87 13.59 -4.99
N SER A 9 37.58 13.16 -3.77
CA SER A 9 36.38 13.55 -3.02
C SER A 9 36.36 15.07 -2.74
N LEU A 10 35.20 15.71 -2.93
CA LEU A 10 34.98 17.14 -2.62
C LEU A 10 34.50 17.33 -1.19
N LEU A 11 34.14 16.24 -0.51
CA LEU A 11 33.72 16.25 0.89
C LEU A 11 34.92 16.57 1.81
N PRO A 12 34.67 17.17 2.99
CA PRO A 12 35.69 17.41 4.01
C PRO A 12 36.14 16.10 4.67
N ARG A 13 36.72 15.18 3.88
CA ARG A 13 37.55 14.07 4.34
C ARG A 13 38.99 14.58 4.38
N ARG A 14 39.65 14.47 5.54
CA ARG A 14 41.11 14.55 5.55
C ARG A 14 41.65 13.46 4.63
N ARG A 15 42.50 13.82 3.66
CA ARG A 15 43.43 12.87 3.04
C ARG A 15 44.24 12.22 4.17
N GLU A 16 44.22 10.89 4.24
CA GLU A 16 44.97 10.08 5.20
C GLU A 16 46.48 10.40 5.20
N PRO A 17 47.16 10.27 6.36
CA PRO A 17 47.75 8.97 6.72
C PRO A 17 47.64 8.54 8.20
N ALA A 18 47.54 7.21 8.39
CA ALA A 18 47.89 6.34 9.52
C ALA A 18 47.28 6.63 10.93
N ASP A 19 46.35 5.79 11.41
CA ASP A 19 46.67 4.62 12.26
C ASP A 19 45.47 4.07 13.07
N ASN A 20 45.52 2.73 13.24
CA ASN A 20 44.99 1.92 14.34
C ASN A 20 43.48 1.59 14.42
N GLU A 21 42.99 0.87 13.40
CA GLU A 21 42.40 -0.48 13.56
C GLU A 21 42.33 -1.23 12.21
N ALA A 22 43.26 -0.91 11.30
CA ALA A 22 43.48 -1.75 10.14
C ALA A 22 44.07 -3.07 10.62
N THR A 23 43.31 -4.15 10.48
CA THR A 23 43.90 -5.47 10.36
C THR A 23 44.91 -5.39 9.22
N VAL A 24 46.20 -5.37 9.57
CA VAL A 24 47.32 -5.27 8.62
C VAL A 24 47.14 -6.34 7.54
N GLY A 25 46.96 -5.90 6.29
CA GLY A 25 46.90 -6.80 5.11
C GLY A 25 45.64 -6.74 4.25
N GLN A 26 44.63 -5.90 4.53
CA GLN A 26 43.46 -5.83 3.65
C GLN A 26 43.64 -4.85 2.47
N PRO A 27 43.42 -5.26 1.21
CA PRO A 27 43.58 -4.38 0.05
C PRO A 27 42.51 -3.28 0.01
N PHE A 28 42.92 -2.06 -0.34
CA PHE A 28 42.02 -0.91 -0.50
C PHE A 28 40.93 -1.17 -1.56
N THR A 29 39.73 -0.62 -1.34
CA THR A 29 38.66 -0.63 -2.34
C THR A 29 38.89 0.50 -3.35
N THR A 30 39.03 0.17 -4.62
CA THR A 30 39.15 1.17 -5.69
C THR A 30 37.77 1.44 -6.30
N ILE A 31 37.34 2.70 -6.30
CA ILE A 31 36.10 3.12 -6.97
C ILE A 31 36.42 3.71 -8.34
N THR A 32 35.76 3.24 -9.38
CA THR A 32 35.84 3.79 -10.75
C THR A 32 34.45 4.09 -11.29
N GLU A 33 34.34 4.99 -12.27
CA GLU A 33 33.13 5.06 -13.08
C GLU A 33 33.05 3.88 -14.05
N TYR A 34 31.82 3.47 -14.37
CA TYR A 34 31.55 2.42 -15.34
C TYR A 34 31.96 2.83 -16.75
N THR A 35 32.52 1.87 -17.49
CA THR A 35 32.68 1.93 -18.95
C THR A 35 32.09 0.66 -19.57
N GLU A 36 31.77 0.70 -20.86
CA GLU A 36 31.13 -0.43 -21.58
C GLU A 36 31.95 -1.73 -21.56
N GLU A 37 33.26 -1.63 -21.36
CA GLU A 37 34.17 -2.78 -21.21
C GLU A 37 33.95 -3.53 -19.89
N ALA A 38 33.37 -2.90 -18.88
CA ALA A 38 33.12 -3.52 -17.57
C ALA A 38 31.82 -4.33 -17.50
N ALA A 39 30.97 -4.32 -18.53
CA ALA A 39 29.69 -5.04 -18.57
C ALA A 39 29.78 -6.53 -18.18
N PRO A 40 30.79 -7.32 -18.64
CA PRO A 40 30.91 -8.72 -18.24
C PRO A 40 31.17 -8.91 -16.74
N ALA A 41 31.94 -8.00 -16.12
CA ALA A 41 32.23 -8.05 -14.70
C ALA A 41 30.99 -7.73 -13.86
N VAL A 42 30.17 -6.77 -14.32
CA VAL A 42 28.89 -6.43 -13.69
C VAL A 42 27.90 -7.58 -13.79
N ALA A 43 27.78 -8.23 -14.95
CA ALA A 43 26.89 -9.37 -15.12
C ALA A 43 27.23 -10.51 -14.14
N THR A 44 28.53 -10.78 -13.95
CA THR A 44 29.00 -11.76 -12.96
C THR A 44 28.64 -11.34 -11.52
N LEU A 45 28.91 -10.09 -11.15
CA LEU A 45 28.54 -9.56 -9.83
C LEU A 45 27.03 -9.67 -9.55
N TRP A 46 26.16 -9.38 -10.53
CA TRP A 46 24.71 -9.47 -10.37
C TRP A 46 24.25 -10.91 -10.11
N ARG A 47 24.78 -11.89 -10.86
CA ARG A 47 24.45 -13.30 -10.64
C ARG A 47 24.86 -13.79 -9.25
N GLU A 48 26.04 -13.41 -8.78
CA GLU A 48 26.58 -13.87 -7.50
C GLU A 48 25.95 -13.17 -6.29
N SER A 49 25.54 -11.90 -6.45
CA SER A 49 24.87 -11.13 -5.38
C SER A 49 23.37 -11.42 -5.26
N ALA A 50 22.76 -12.09 -6.24
CA ALA A 50 21.34 -12.41 -6.31
C ALA A 50 20.75 -13.09 -5.06
N VAL A 51 21.53 -13.92 -4.37
CA VAL A 51 21.10 -14.67 -3.17
C VAL A 51 20.75 -13.78 -1.98
N GLU A 52 21.29 -12.56 -1.93
CA GLU A 52 21.06 -11.59 -0.85
C GLU A 52 19.78 -10.76 -1.05
N TRP A 53 19.12 -10.93 -2.19
CA TRP A 53 17.88 -10.24 -2.52
C TRP A 53 16.68 -11.15 -2.27
N PRO A 54 15.63 -10.69 -1.55
CA PRO A 54 14.43 -11.48 -1.29
C PRO A 54 13.75 -12.06 -2.54
N GLY A 55 13.95 -11.45 -3.72
CA GLY A 55 13.37 -11.86 -5.01
C GLY A 55 14.35 -12.47 -6.02
N GLY A 56 15.56 -12.86 -5.63
CA GLY A 56 16.51 -13.52 -6.56
C GLY A 56 17.37 -12.58 -7.43
N GLY A 57 17.41 -11.29 -7.08
CA GLY A 57 18.32 -10.28 -7.65
C GLY A 57 17.68 -9.37 -8.70
N PRO A 58 18.19 -8.14 -8.89
CA PRO A 58 17.67 -7.19 -9.88
C PRO A 58 18.16 -7.52 -11.31
N PHE A 59 17.40 -7.07 -12.34
CA PHE A 59 17.79 -7.04 -13.76
C PHE A 59 18.35 -8.37 -14.31
N GLY A 60 17.55 -9.45 -14.18
CA GLY A 60 17.92 -10.80 -14.60
C GLY A 60 18.61 -11.64 -13.51
N GLY A 61 19.01 -11.04 -12.39
CA GLY A 61 19.46 -11.77 -11.19
C GLY A 61 20.50 -12.85 -11.49
N ARG A 62 20.20 -14.11 -11.13
CA ARG A 62 21.05 -15.29 -11.43
C ARG A 62 21.25 -15.58 -12.92
N HIS A 63 20.42 -15.00 -13.78
CA HIS A 63 20.45 -15.13 -15.24
C HIS A 63 21.04 -13.89 -15.94
N ALA A 64 21.59 -12.91 -15.19
CA ALA A 64 22.14 -11.69 -15.78
C ALA A 64 23.19 -11.99 -16.86
N THR A 65 23.09 -11.32 -18.01
CA THR A 65 24.01 -11.46 -19.16
C THR A 65 24.76 -10.16 -19.43
N THR A 66 25.88 -10.22 -20.15
CA THR A 66 26.66 -9.03 -20.54
C THR A 66 25.82 -8.06 -21.37
N GLU A 67 25.10 -8.57 -22.36
CA GLU A 67 24.22 -7.80 -23.23
C GLU A 67 23.06 -7.20 -22.45
N GLY A 68 22.50 -7.95 -21.48
CA GLY A 68 21.49 -7.45 -20.55
C GLY A 68 21.97 -6.25 -19.74
N VAL A 69 23.20 -6.31 -19.19
CA VAL A 69 23.79 -5.17 -18.47
C VAL A 69 23.94 -3.94 -19.38
N ARG A 70 24.44 -4.11 -20.61
CA ARG A 70 24.60 -2.99 -21.54
C ARG A 70 23.25 -2.37 -21.92
N HIS A 71 22.26 -3.21 -22.18
CA HIS A 71 20.90 -2.78 -22.46
C HIS A 71 20.33 -1.97 -21.30
N GLU A 72 20.44 -2.50 -20.07
CA GLU A 72 19.98 -1.86 -18.84
C GLU A 72 20.62 -0.48 -18.63
N LEU A 73 21.94 -0.38 -18.73
CA LEU A 73 22.67 0.88 -18.47
C LEU A 73 22.46 1.94 -19.56
N ARG A 74 22.30 1.53 -20.82
CA ARG A 74 21.93 2.45 -21.92
C ARG A 74 20.50 2.93 -21.79
N GLY A 75 19.61 2.05 -21.34
CA GLY A 75 18.23 2.37 -21.02
C GLY A 75 18.19 3.45 -19.95
N ASN A 76 18.70 3.12 -18.76
CA ASN A 76 18.50 3.93 -17.55
C ASN A 76 19.18 5.31 -17.53
N ARG A 77 20.04 5.63 -18.52
CA ARG A 77 20.78 6.91 -18.65
C ARG A 77 21.24 7.49 -17.29
N PRO A 78 22.04 6.73 -16.51
CA PRO A 78 22.46 7.19 -15.20
C PRO A 78 23.27 8.49 -15.31
N LEU A 79 23.08 9.38 -14.33
CA LEU A 79 23.95 10.53 -14.12
C LEU A 79 25.40 10.06 -13.89
N SER A 80 25.55 8.95 -13.17
CA SER A 80 26.82 8.24 -12.98
C SER A 80 26.59 6.79 -12.56
N THR A 81 27.51 5.91 -12.92
CA THR A 81 27.55 4.53 -12.42
C THR A 81 28.94 4.26 -11.85
N PHE A 82 29.01 3.74 -10.64
CA PHE A 82 30.25 3.47 -9.92
C PHE A 82 30.45 1.96 -9.72
N LEU A 83 31.68 1.51 -9.90
CA LEU A 83 32.12 0.14 -9.64
C LEU A 83 33.14 0.15 -8.51
N ALA A 84 33.01 -0.81 -7.59
CA ALA A 84 33.99 -1.07 -6.56
C ALA A 84 34.82 -2.30 -6.94
N TRP A 85 36.13 -2.13 -6.94
CA TRP A 85 37.09 -3.16 -7.32
C TRP A 85 37.95 -3.58 -6.13
N ARG A 86 38.12 -4.89 -5.94
CA ARG A 86 39.05 -5.48 -4.98
C ARG A 86 39.68 -6.76 -5.55
N PRO A 87 40.89 -7.14 -5.07
CA PRO A 87 41.47 -8.44 -5.40
C PRO A 87 40.55 -9.58 -4.98
N ASP A 88 40.35 -10.54 -5.87
CA ASP A 88 39.70 -11.80 -5.59
C ASP A 88 40.45 -12.55 -4.49
N ARG A 89 39.72 -13.16 -3.55
CA ARG A 89 40.32 -13.82 -2.38
C ARG A 89 41.10 -15.08 -2.72
N VAL A 90 40.81 -15.70 -3.87
CA VAL A 90 41.43 -16.94 -4.32
C VAL A 90 42.48 -16.65 -5.38
N THR A 91 42.14 -15.91 -6.43
CA THR A 91 43.04 -15.68 -7.58
C THR A 91 43.97 -14.48 -7.39
N GLY A 92 43.62 -13.54 -6.50
CA GLY A 92 44.33 -12.27 -6.33
C GLY A 92 44.12 -11.26 -7.46
N GLU A 93 43.37 -11.60 -8.51
CA GLU A 93 43.07 -10.71 -9.62
C GLU A 93 41.99 -9.68 -9.25
N LEU A 94 42.06 -8.49 -9.84
CA LEU A 94 41.08 -7.44 -9.56
C LEU A 94 39.71 -7.81 -10.15
N ARG A 95 38.66 -7.86 -9.32
CA ARG A 95 37.28 -8.10 -9.76
C ARG A 95 36.32 -7.04 -9.25
N ALA A 96 35.20 -6.87 -9.95
CA ALA A 96 34.11 -6.03 -9.50
C ALA A 96 33.40 -6.70 -8.31
N VAL A 97 33.40 -6.03 -7.17
CA VAL A 97 32.81 -6.52 -5.90
C VAL A 97 31.64 -5.66 -5.43
N GLY A 98 31.37 -4.54 -6.11
CA GLY A 98 30.21 -3.70 -5.86
C GLY A 98 29.87 -2.82 -7.04
N PHE A 99 28.61 -2.39 -7.08
CA PHE A 99 28.02 -1.61 -8.16
C PHE A 99 27.01 -0.61 -7.57
N LEU A 100 27.05 0.63 -8.02
CA LEU A 100 26.03 1.64 -7.72
C LEU A 100 25.65 2.42 -8.98
N SER A 101 24.35 2.58 -9.26
CA SER A 101 23.86 3.54 -10.27
C SER A 101 23.20 4.75 -9.60
N LEU A 102 23.52 5.94 -10.10
CA LEU A 102 22.97 7.23 -9.68
C LEU A 102 22.19 7.84 -10.86
N ILE A 103 20.92 8.14 -10.65
CA ILE A 103 20.02 8.71 -11.65
C ILE A 103 19.44 10.05 -11.16
N ALA A 104 18.83 10.82 -12.06
CA ALA A 104 18.05 11.99 -11.68
C ALA A 104 16.73 11.56 -11.01
N GLN A 105 16.31 12.25 -9.95
CA GLN A 105 15.02 11.97 -9.31
C GLN A 105 13.88 12.47 -10.21
N PRO A 106 13.00 11.61 -10.75
CA PRO A 106 12.01 12.05 -11.73
C PRO A 106 10.96 13.03 -11.17
N GLU A 107 10.69 12.96 -9.87
CA GLU A 107 9.69 13.77 -9.16
C GLU A 107 10.27 15.07 -8.58
N ASP A 108 11.59 15.18 -8.45
CA ASP A 108 12.23 16.34 -7.84
C ASP A 108 13.53 16.68 -8.57
N PRO A 109 13.53 17.75 -9.39
CA PRO A 109 14.71 18.13 -10.17
C PRO A 109 15.88 18.61 -9.29
N THR A 110 15.66 18.85 -7.99
CA THR A 110 16.70 19.24 -7.03
C THR A 110 17.39 18.03 -6.36
N ALA A 111 16.99 16.81 -6.71
CA ALA A 111 17.46 15.58 -6.08
C ALA A 111 18.02 14.54 -7.08
N THR A 112 18.93 13.70 -6.58
CA THR A 112 19.37 12.47 -7.24
C THR A 112 18.73 11.24 -6.58
N TYR A 113 18.80 10.09 -7.24
CA TYR A 113 18.29 8.83 -6.74
C TYR A 113 19.28 7.68 -6.97
N VAL A 114 19.50 6.83 -5.95
CA VAL A 114 20.30 5.61 -6.09
C VAL A 114 19.43 4.52 -6.73
N GLY A 115 19.67 4.23 -8.00
CA GLY A 115 18.90 3.25 -8.77
C GLY A 115 19.11 1.82 -8.29
N LEU A 116 20.37 1.41 -8.19
CA LEU A 116 20.76 0.10 -7.67
C LEU A 116 22.03 0.26 -6.84
N LEU A 117 22.08 -0.42 -5.69
CA LEU A 117 23.30 -0.68 -4.94
C LEU A 117 23.38 -2.19 -4.68
N THR A 118 24.45 -2.83 -5.14
CA THR A 118 24.74 -4.24 -4.82
C THR A 118 26.21 -4.43 -4.50
N ALA A 119 26.49 -5.39 -3.62
CA ALA A 119 27.83 -5.80 -3.25
C ALA A 119 27.90 -7.32 -3.16
N HIS A 120 29.01 -7.90 -3.60
CA HIS A 120 29.24 -9.33 -3.54
C HIS A 120 29.21 -9.82 -2.07
N PRO A 121 28.52 -10.93 -1.75
CA PRO A 121 28.32 -11.39 -0.37
C PRO A 121 29.62 -11.55 0.44
N GLU A 122 30.67 -12.12 -0.18
CA GLU A 122 31.99 -12.29 0.46
C GLU A 122 32.73 -10.99 0.80
N TRP A 123 32.27 -9.85 0.29
CA TRP A 123 32.82 -8.52 0.54
C TRP A 123 31.92 -7.64 1.40
N HIS A 124 30.85 -8.20 1.99
CA HIS A 124 30.07 -7.52 3.03
C HIS A 124 30.94 -7.30 4.29
N GLY A 125 30.77 -6.15 4.95
CA GLY A 125 31.58 -5.75 6.11
C GLY A 125 32.90 -5.05 5.76
N PHE A 126 33.29 -4.98 4.48
CA PHE A 126 34.56 -4.37 4.04
C PHE A 126 34.44 -2.92 3.54
N GLY A 127 33.33 -2.24 3.87
CA GLY A 127 33.13 -0.83 3.48
C GLY A 127 32.79 -0.59 2.00
N VAL A 128 32.57 -1.63 1.17
CA VAL A 128 32.24 -1.47 -0.26
C VAL A 128 31.02 -0.57 -0.49
N GLY A 129 29.91 -0.85 0.19
CA GLY A 129 28.71 -0.02 0.08
C GLY A 129 28.91 1.42 0.58
N ARG A 130 29.73 1.61 1.63
CA ARG A 130 30.07 2.94 2.17
C ARG A 130 30.81 3.79 1.14
N GLU A 131 31.83 3.24 0.49
CA GLU A 131 32.61 3.98 -0.51
C GLU A 131 31.77 4.30 -1.76
N LEU A 132 30.91 3.37 -2.21
CA LEU A 132 30.00 3.61 -3.33
C LEU A 132 28.98 4.73 -3.03
N LEU A 133 28.36 4.71 -1.85
CA LEU A 133 27.43 5.77 -1.43
C LEU A 133 28.14 7.12 -1.24
N THR A 134 29.39 7.10 -0.78
CA THR A 134 30.22 8.31 -0.67
C THR A 134 30.46 8.93 -2.04
N ALA A 135 30.83 8.12 -3.04
CA ALA A 135 31.02 8.59 -4.41
C ALA A 135 29.72 9.18 -5.02
N ALA A 136 28.57 8.57 -4.71
CA ALA A 136 27.27 9.09 -5.12
C ALA A 136 26.93 10.43 -4.44
N LEU A 137 27.24 10.58 -3.16
CA LEU A 137 27.07 11.82 -2.40
C LEU A 137 27.96 12.93 -2.98
N ASP A 138 29.25 12.65 -3.18
CA ASP A 138 30.22 13.55 -3.82
C ASP A 138 29.71 14.04 -5.17
N ARG A 139 29.22 13.11 -6.01
CA ARG A 139 28.68 13.45 -7.32
C ARG A 139 27.43 14.33 -7.20
N THR A 140 26.54 14.04 -6.26
CA THR A 140 25.34 14.87 -6.02
C THR A 140 25.70 16.30 -5.61
N VAL A 141 26.66 16.47 -4.70
CA VAL A 141 27.18 17.79 -4.29
C VAL A 141 27.80 18.53 -5.47
N SER A 142 28.61 17.85 -6.29
CA SER A 142 29.27 18.43 -7.48
C SER A 142 28.29 18.92 -8.54
N LEU A 143 27.11 18.31 -8.62
CA LEU A 143 26.02 18.72 -9.52
C LEU A 143 25.20 19.90 -8.97
N GLY A 144 25.48 20.37 -7.76
CA GLY A 144 24.76 21.47 -7.12
C GLY A 144 23.38 21.08 -6.58
N LEU A 145 23.05 19.78 -6.55
CA LEU A 145 21.76 19.26 -6.10
C LEU A 145 21.72 19.17 -4.56
N ASP A 146 20.51 19.21 -3.98
CA ASP A 146 20.29 19.38 -2.54
C ASP A 146 20.07 18.06 -1.79
N ARG A 147 19.64 17.02 -2.51
CA ARG A 147 19.20 15.76 -1.91
C ARG A 147 19.59 14.53 -2.73
N ILE A 148 19.81 13.41 -2.05
CA ILE A 148 19.92 12.08 -2.65
C ILE A 148 18.95 11.11 -1.96
N ASP A 149 18.17 10.37 -2.74
CA ASP A 149 17.14 9.45 -2.26
C ASP A 149 17.44 8.00 -2.66
N LEU A 150 16.85 7.03 -1.94
CA LEU A 150 16.80 5.60 -2.34
C LEU A 150 15.58 4.88 -1.75
N HIS A 151 15.24 3.70 -2.26
CA HIS A 151 14.28 2.78 -1.65
C HIS A 151 14.95 1.46 -1.23
N THR A 152 14.42 0.82 -0.20
CA THR A 152 14.85 -0.52 0.24
C THR A 152 13.71 -1.27 0.94
N TRP A 153 14.00 -2.30 1.73
CA TRP A 153 13.04 -3.01 2.57
C TRP A 153 13.47 -2.98 4.05
N SER A 154 12.51 -3.03 4.96
CA SER A 154 12.73 -2.77 6.40
C SER A 154 13.61 -3.83 7.09
N GLY A 155 13.57 -5.06 6.58
CA GLY A 155 14.38 -6.20 6.97
C GLY A 155 15.74 -6.25 6.26
N ASN A 156 16.15 -5.20 5.54
CA ASN A 156 17.51 -5.07 5.03
C ASN A 156 18.46 -4.66 6.17
N LEU A 157 18.56 -5.53 7.19
CA LEU A 157 19.28 -5.25 8.44
C LEU A 157 20.77 -4.97 8.23
N LYS A 158 21.34 -5.39 7.09
CA LYS A 158 22.72 -5.10 6.69
C LYS A 158 22.87 -3.67 6.14
N ALA A 159 21.97 -3.24 5.25
CA ALA A 159 22.10 -1.96 4.57
C ALA A 159 21.47 -0.79 5.33
N MET A 160 20.40 -1.02 6.11
CA MET A 160 19.71 0.05 6.85
C MET A 160 20.64 0.84 7.80
N PRO A 161 21.48 0.21 8.65
CA PRO A 161 22.45 0.94 9.46
C PRO A 161 23.49 1.69 8.62
N LEU A 162 23.92 1.12 7.49
CA LEU A 162 24.83 1.78 6.56
C LEU A 162 24.19 3.06 5.99
N TYR A 163 22.96 2.97 5.47
CA TYR A 163 22.23 4.10 4.92
C TYR A 163 22.08 5.21 5.95
N LYS A 164 21.60 4.88 7.16
CA LYS A 164 21.46 5.85 8.26
C LYS A 164 22.79 6.50 8.62
N LYS A 165 23.87 5.71 8.71
CA LYS A 165 25.21 6.24 9.01
C LYS A 165 25.78 7.12 7.89
N THR A 166 25.40 6.88 6.63
CA THR A 166 25.73 7.75 5.48
C THR A 166 24.82 8.97 5.33
N GLY A 167 23.93 9.24 6.29
CA GLY A 167 23.13 10.46 6.34
C GLY A 167 21.69 10.33 5.84
N PHE A 168 21.24 9.12 5.48
CA PHE A 168 19.85 8.90 5.08
C PHE A 168 18.90 8.81 6.29
N PHE A 169 17.69 9.31 6.11
CA PHE A 169 16.56 9.15 7.04
C PHE A 169 15.52 8.25 6.38
N TRP A 170 15.03 7.24 7.12
CA TRP A 170 13.84 6.51 6.73
C TRP A 170 12.64 7.42 6.89
N VAL A 171 12.09 7.84 5.77
CA VAL A 171 10.90 8.67 5.64
C VAL A 171 9.69 7.91 6.18
N PRO A 172 9.04 8.39 7.26
CA PRO A 172 7.85 7.72 7.80
C PRO A 172 6.69 7.57 6.80
N ASP A 173 5.79 6.62 7.03
CA ASP A 173 4.60 6.40 6.18
C ASP A 173 4.92 6.07 4.71
N THR A 174 6.10 5.48 4.47
CA THR A 174 6.52 4.97 3.15
C THR A 174 6.93 3.51 3.24
N THR A 175 6.99 2.83 2.10
CA THR A 175 7.60 1.51 1.90
C THR A 175 9.14 1.58 1.94
N VAL A 176 9.69 2.20 2.98
CA VAL A 176 11.13 2.41 3.20
C VAL A 176 11.79 3.26 2.13
N ARG A 177 11.22 4.44 1.88
CA ARG A 177 11.93 5.54 1.21
C ARG A 177 12.95 6.12 2.19
N MET A 178 14.16 6.34 1.71
CA MET A 178 15.28 6.91 2.44
C MET A 178 15.68 8.23 1.78
N ALA A 179 15.73 9.33 2.54
CA ALA A 179 16.08 10.66 2.05
C ALA A 179 17.33 11.20 2.74
N ASN A 180 18.23 11.85 1.99
CA ASN A 180 19.49 12.38 2.53
C ASN A 180 19.76 13.82 2.06
N PHE A 181 19.80 14.74 3.02
CA PHE A 181 19.97 16.19 2.86
C PHE A 181 21.40 16.67 3.15
N LEU A 182 22.36 15.76 3.36
CA LEU A 182 23.77 16.15 3.47
C LEU A 182 24.24 17.00 2.28
N PRO A 183 23.84 16.74 1.00
CA PRO A 183 24.30 17.57 -0.11
C PRO A 183 23.94 19.04 0.05
N MET A 184 22.73 19.36 0.53
CA MET A 184 22.33 20.72 0.88
C MET A 184 23.18 21.29 2.02
N LEU A 185 23.33 20.56 3.13
CA LEU A 185 24.04 21.05 4.32
C LEU A 185 25.51 21.37 4.04
N LEU A 186 26.18 20.56 3.24
CA LEU A 186 27.61 20.72 2.92
C LEU A 186 27.90 21.96 2.04
N LYS A 187 26.86 22.63 1.52
CA LYS A 187 26.96 23.89 0.76
C LYS A 187 26.75 25.12 1.64
N ILE A 188 26.38 24.96 2.91
CA ILE A 188 26.08 26.07 3.82
C ILE A 188 27.38 26.58 4.48
N GLY A 189 27.64 27.90 4.40
CA GLY A 189 28.87 28.53 4.89
C GLY A 189 29.24 28.13 6.33
N PRO A 190 28.39 28.38 7.35
CA PRO A 190 28.69 27.99 8.73
C PRO A 190 28.91 26.49 8.95
N VAL A 191 28.37 25.62 8.09
CA VAL A 191 28.62 24.17 8.13
C VAL A 191 30.02 23.86 7.60
N GLN A 192 30.41 24.48 6.47
CA GLN A 192 31.76 24.37 5.91
C GLN A 192 32.81 24.89 6.88
N ASP A 193 32.55 26.01 7.55
CA ASP A 193 33.42 26.60 8.56
C ASP A 193 33.66 25.63 9.71
N TYR A 194 32.61 24.98 10.23
CA TYR A 194 32.73 23.99 11.29
C TYR A 194 33.66 22.83 10.88
N PHE A 195 33.43 22.22 9.71
CA PHE A 195 34.26 21.11 9.22
C PHE A 195 35.69 21.55 8.94
N GLY A 196 35.89 22.75 8.39
CA GLY A 196 37.21 23.30 8.10
C GLY A 196 38.02 23.62 9.36
N GLN A 197 37.39 24.16 10.41
CA GLN A 197 38.05 24.57 11.65
C GLN A 197 38.33 23.40 12.59
N THR A 198 37.36 22.49 12.76
CA THR A 198 37.50 21.33 13.66
C THR A 198 38.26 20.18 13.03
N GLY A 199 38.31 20.11 11.71
CA GLY A 199 38.78 18.92 11.00
C GLY A 199 37.89 17.69 11.22
N ALA A 200 36.63 17.88 11.64
CA ALA A 200 35.65 16.81 11.77
C ALA A 200 35.41 16.11 10.42
N ASP A 201 35.14 14.81 10.47
CA ASP A 201 34.73 13.99 9.35
C ASP A 201 33.20 13.79 9.39
N TRP A 202 32.53 14.12 8.29
CA TRP A 202 31.07 14.08 8.20
C TRP A 202 30.47 12.68 8.43
N TYR A 203 31.23 11.61 8.22
CA TYR A 203 30.79 10.22 8.41
C TYR A 203 31.18 9.71 9.80
N ARG A 204 32.46 9.84 10.17
CA ARG A 204 33.00 9.29 11.43
C ARG A 204 32.46 10.02 12.65
N ASP A 205 32.51 11.36 12.63
CA ASP A 205 32.18 12.20 13.78
C ASP A 205 30.66 12.52 13.85
N ALA A 206 29.83 11.88 12.99
CA ALA A 206 28.38 11.97 13.02
C ALA A 206 27.77 11.19 14.20
N VAL A 207 26.89 11.87 14.94
CA VAL A 207 26.15 11.33 16.09
C VAL A 207 24.72 11.04 15.68
N ARG A 208 24.33 9.75 15.68
CA ARG A 208 22.99 9.31 15.30
C ARG A 208 22.69 7.91 15.83
N THR A 209 21.43 7.63 16.16
CA THR A 209 20.93 6.26 16.31
C THR A 209 20.79 5.59 14.94
N LEU A 210 21.10 4.30 14.88
CA LEU A 210 21.04 3.49 13.66
C LEU A 210 19.91 2.46 13.72
N ASP A 211 18.91 2.71 14.57
CA ASP A 211 17.75 1.83 14.75
C ASP A 211 17.00 1.66 13.44
N VAL A 212 16.59 0.43 13.16
CA VAL A 212 15.88 0.08 11.93
C VAL A 212 14.39 0.36 12.10
N THR A 213 14.06 1.64 12.24
CA THR A 213 12.69 2.16 12.37
C THR A 213 12.54 3.45 11.55
N PRO A 214 11.31 3.83 11.16
CA PRO A 214 11.06 5.13 10.57
C PRO A 214 11.58 6.26 11.47
N ASP A 215 12.26 7.24 10.88
CA ASP A 215 12.78 8.38 11.63
C ASP A 215 11.65 9.39 11.87
N ARG A 216 10.99 9.25 13.02
CA ARG A 216 9.96 10.17 13.54
C ARG A 216 10.54 10.99 14.68
N GLU A 217 10.98 12.22 14.39
CA GLU A 217 11.40 13.18 15.40
C GLU A 217 10.50 14.42 15.31
N MET A 218 9.94 14.84 16.45
CA MET A 218 9.23 16.10 16.57
C MET A 218 10.13 17.15 17.21
N PHE A 219 10.21 18.33 16.60
CA PHE A 219 10.83 19.50 17.18
C PHE A 219 9.83 20.66 17.16
N GLY A 220 9.29 21.01 18.32
CA GLY A 220 8.08 21.82 18.39
C GLY A 220 6.92 21.11 17.68
N ASN A 221 6.29 21.80 16.72
CA ASN A 221 5.19 21.25 15.91
C ASN A 221 5.62 20.74 14.53
N ALA A 222 6.93 20.73 14.26
CA ALA A 222 7.48 20.26 12.98
C ALA A 222 8.04 18.85 13.12
N GLU A 223 7.77 18.00 12.12
CA GLU A 223 8.51 16.76 11.91
C GLU A 223 9.87 17.08 11.30
N VAL A 224 10.94 16.62 11.94
CA VAL A 224 12.30 16.99 11.56
C VAL A 224 13.23 15.80 11.33
N TYR A 225 14.30 16.07 10.59
CA TYR A 225 15.46 15.20 10.46
C TYR A 225 16.70 15.89 11.04
N THR A 226 17.21 15.38 12.17
CA THR A 226 18.37 15.95 12.87
C THR A 226 19.70 15.35 12.41
N TYR A 227 20.56 16.18 11.84
CA TYR A 227 21.97 15.90 11.64
C TYR A 227 22.80 16.49 12.79
N GLN A 228 23.70 15.71 13.36
CA GLN A 228 24.59 16.17 14.44
C GLN A 228 26.01 15.62 14.28
N TRP A 229 27.00 16.47 14.54
CA TRP A 229 28.42 16.11 14.60
C TRP A 229 29.05 16.68 15.87
N VAL A 230 29.98 15.92 16.46
CA VAL A 230 30.72 16.35 17.64
C VAL A 230 32.20 16.02 17.45
N ARG A 231 33.06 17.03 17.58
CA ARG A 231 34.52 16.89 17.50
C ARG A 231 35.18 17.83 18.50
N ASP A 232 36.11 17.31 19.30
CA ASP A 232 36.90 18.10 20.26
C ASP A 232 36.03 19.00 21.19
N GLY A 233 34.87 18.48 21.60
CA GLY A 233 33.90 19.19 22.45
C GLY A 233 33.05 20.24 21.75
N GLN A 234 33.29 20.52 20.47
CA GLN A 234 32.46 21.39 19.63
C GLN A 234 31.37 20.59 18.93
N MET A 235 30.21 21.22 18.70
CA MET A 235 29.04 20.59 18.08
C MET A 235 28.53 21.41 16.90
N LEU A 236 28.16 20.70 15.84
CA LEU A 236 27.27 21.19 14.79
C LEU A 236 25.98 20.39 14.82
N ARG A 237 24.81 21.06 14.84
CA ARG A 237 23.50 20.42 14.68
C ARG A 237 22.66 21.17 13.66
N ALA A 238 22.08 20.44 12.71
CA ALA A 238 21.15 20.98 11.73
C ALA A 238 19.86 20.14 11.73
N ARG A 239 18.70 20.78 11.70
CA ARG A 239 17.41 20.09 11.59
C ARG A 239 16.73 20.48 10.30
N ILE A 240 16.27 19.50 9.53
CA ILE A 240 15.52 19.69 8.29
C ILE A 240 14.03 19.50 8.58
N ASP A 241 13.19 20.44 8.19
CA ASP A 241 11.73 20.23 8.14
C ASP A 241 11.44 19.24 7.02
N ARG A 242 10.88 18.10 7.42
CA ARG A 242 10.62 16.97 6.51
C ARG A 242 9.64 17.30 5.39
N HIS A 243 8.64 18.14 5.68
CA HIS A 243 7.60 18.50 4.71
C HIS A 243 8.05 19.65 3.81
N ALA A 244 8.87 20.56 4.33
CA ALA A 244 9.45 21.65 3.54
C ALA A 244 10.67 21.20 2.72
N ASN A 245 11.28 20.05 3.05
CA ASN A 245 12.58 19.60 2.51
C ASN A 245 13.69 20.67 2.68
N ALA A 246 13.64 21.44 3.77
CA ALA A 246 14.48 22.63 3.96
C ALA A 246 15.00 22.73 5.39
N LEU A 247 16.06 23.49 5.58
CA LEU A 247 16.64 23.76 6.90
C LEU A 247 15.61 24.48 7.79
N LEU A 248 15.41 23.97 9.00
CA LEU A 248 14.56 24.56 10.04
C LEU A 248 15.41 25.17 11.16
N THR A 249 16.47 24.47 11.57
CA THR A 249 17.38 24.93 12.62
C THR A 249 18.85 24.70 12.26
N LEU A 250 19.73 25.58 12.69
CA LEU A 250 21.18 25.45 12.58
C LEU A 250 21.85 25.93 13.87
N GLU A 251 22.57 25.04 14.55
CA GLU A 251 23.32 25.29 15.77
C GLU A 251 24.81 24.99 15.50
N THR A 252 25.67 25.98 15.66
CA THR A 252 27.13 25.88 15.59
C THR A 252 27.73 26.37 16.93
N PRO A 253 29.04 26.21 17.16
CA PRO A 253 29.68 26.76 18.38
C PRO A 253 29.54 28.27 18.55
N HIS A 254 29.19 29.01 17.49
CA HIS A 254 29.15 30.47 17.47
C HIS A 254 27.76 31.05 17.20
N LEU A 255 26.78 30.23 16.85
CA LEU A 255 25.49 30.71 16.36
C LEU A 255 24.42 29.63 16.45
N ALA A 256 23.23 29.96 16.95
CA ALA A 256 22.05 29.10 16.84
C ALA A 256 20.88 29.87 16.22
N ILE A 257 20.34 29.37 15.11
CA ILE A 257 19.16 29.91 14.42
C ILE A 257 18.06 28.85 14.43
N ASN A 258 16.84 29.24 14.77
CA ASN A 258 15.67 28.37 14.79
C ASN A 258 14.47 29.07 14.16
N VAL A 259 13.81 28.44 13.19
CA VAL A 259 12.49 28.84 12.70
C VAL A 259 11.43 27.92 13.30
N SER A 260 10.32 28.49 13.77
CA SER A 260 9.22 27.70 14.32
C SER A 260 7.86 28.27 13.94
N LEU A 261 6.83 27.43 14.04
CA LEU A 261 5.43 27.74 13.80
C LEU A 261 4.59 27.17 14.94
N ASP A 262 3.64 27.95 15.44
CA ASP A 262 2.76 27.57 16.55
C ASP A 262 1.84 26.38 16.25
N ASP A 263 1.43 26.19 14.99
CA ASP A 263 0.82 24.96 14.46
C ASP A 263 1.00 24.92 12.94
N THR A 264 1.47 23.79 12.42
CA THR A 264 1.73 23.60 10.98
C THR A 264 0.44 23.53 10.17
N ARG A 265 -0.70 23.19 10.77
CA ARG A 265 -2.00 23.21 10.09
C ARG A 265 -2.62 24.60 10.20
N LEU A 266 -2.93 25.19 9.05
CA LEU A 266 -3.47 26.54 8.92
C LEU A 266 -4.85 26.52 8.24
N PRO A 267 -5.94 26.41 9.03
CA PRO A 267 -7.29 26.62 8.49
C PRO A 267 -7.46 28.04 7.96
N ILE A 268 -8.00 28.20 6.75
CA ILE A 268 -8.26 29.51 6.14
C ILE A 268 -9.20 30.33 7.03
N GLY A 269 -8.90 31.62 7.20
CA GLY A 269 -9.64 32.51 8.11
C GLY A 269 -9.13 32.47 9.56
N THR A 270 -8.18 31.60 9.86
CA THR A 270 -7.40 31.65 11.12
C THR A 270 -6.03 32.29 10.88
N THR A 271 -5.34 32.65 11.96
CA THR A 271 -3.96 33.13 11.93
C THR A 271 -3.10 32.21 12.78
N ARG A 272 -1.91 31.91 12.28
CA ARG A 272 -0.83 31.21 12.95
C ARG A 272 0.35 32.18 13.10
N HIS A 273 1.30 31.88 13.96
CA HIS A 273 2.47 32.73 14.17
C HIS A 273 3.75 31.95 13.90
N ALA A 274 4.51 32.43 12.93
CA ALA A 274 5.87 31.97 12.71
C ALA A 274 6.85 32.86 13.48
N SER A 275 7.93 32.25 13.96
CA SER A 275 9.01 32.99 14.61
C SER A 275 10.37 32.51 14.15
N VAL A 276 11.35 33.41 14.19
CA VAL A 276 12.76 33.09 14.08
C VAL A 276 13.48 33.55 15.35
N GLY A 277 14.27 32.67 15.94
CA GLY A 277 15.15 32.96 17.07
C GLY A 277 16.60 32.84 16.63
N ILE A 278 17.42 33.81 16.99
CA ILE A 278 18.88 33.79 16.83
C ILE A 278 19.52 33.96 18.20
N THR A 279 20.34 32.99 18.61
CA THR A 279 21.12 33.02 19.85
C THR A 279 22.60 33.08 19.52
N VAL A 280 23.32 34.01 20.15
CA VAL A 280 24.78 34.13 20.04
C VAL A 280 25.39 33.68 21.36
N PRO A 281 26.13 32.55 21.42
CA PRO A 281 26.77 32.08 22.64
C PRO A 281 27.77 33.09 23.21
N THR A 282 28.00 33.05 24.53
CA THR A 282 29.04 33.86 25.18
C THR A 282 30.43 33.50 24.63
N GLY A 283 31.25 34.50 24.30
CA GLY A 283 32.56 34.32 23.67
C GLY A 283 32.54 34.25 22.14
N ALA A 284 31.37 34.32 21.51
CA ALA A 284 31.24 34.41 20.05
C ALA A 284 31.20 35.88 19.58
N PRO A 285 31.61 36.19 18.34
CA PRO A 285 31.51 37.55 17.80
C PRO A 285 30.06 38.06 17.77
N HIS A 286 29.87 39.38 17.94
CA HIS A 286 28.58 40.03 17.70
C HIS A 286 28.05 39.68 16.30
N VAL A 287 26.76 39.42 16.19
CA VAL A 287 26.12 39.01 14.95
C VAL A 287 25.22 40.12 14.42
N SER A 288 25.48 40.56 13.20
CA SER A 288 24.56 41.41 12.44
C SER A 288 23.60 40.52 11.64
N ALA A 289 22.31 40.53 12.00
CA ALA A 289 21.30 39.68 11.40
C ALA A 289 20.23 40.51 10.68
N THR A 290 20.02 40.22 9.40
CA THR A 290 18.84 40.67 8.64
C THR A 290 17.96 39.47 8.36
N ILE A 291 16.69 39.58 8.74
CA ILE A 291 15.66 38.56 8.53
C ILE A 291 14.71 39.06 7.46
N VAL A 292 14.49 38.23 6.44
CA VAL A 292 13.43 38.42 5.45
C VAL A 292 12.58 37.16 5.44
N ALA A 293 11.32 37.27 5.88
CA ALA A 293 10.37 36.16 5.85
C ALA A 293 9.28 36.42 4.81
N THR A 294 8.94 35.38 4.05
CA THR A 294 7.92 35.44 2.99
C THR A 294 7.10 34.15 2.96
N GLY A 295 5.80 34.28 2.69
CA GLY A 295 4.95 33.13 2.37
C GLY A 295 5.10 32.71 0.91
N GLU A 296 5.11 31.41 0.65
CA GLU A 296 5.05 30.80 -0.69
C GLU A 296 3.75 29.99 -0.84
N GLY A 297 3.25 29.83 -2.06
CA GLY A 297 2.02 29.09 -2.33
C GLY A 297 0.76 29.78 -1.79
N ALA A 298 -0.06 29.05 -1.05
CA ALA A 298 -1.27 29.55 -0.41
C ALA A 298 -1.01 30.37 0.87
N VAL A 299 0.24 30.37 1.35
CA VAL A 299 0.66 31.07 2.57
C VAL A 299 0.84 32.57 2.28
N ARG A 300 0.36 33.40 3.21
CA ARG A 300 0.63 34.83 3.27
C ARG A 300 1.36 35.14 4.56
N ALA A 301 2.61 35.55 4.41
CA ALA A 301 3.48 36.01 5.46
C ALA A 301 4.44 37.04 4.86
N SER A 302 4.72 38.11 5.60
CA SER A 302 5.76 39.08 5.24
C SER A 302 6.34 39.65 6.52
N HIS A 303 7.65 39.57 6.66
CA HIS A 303 8.38 40.19 7.75
C HIS A 303 9.76 40.59 7.28
N GLN A 304 10.21 41.77 7.70
CA GLN A 304 11.58 42.20 7.49
C GLN A 304 12.07 42.91 8.74
N ALA A 305 13.21 42.48 9.25
CA ALA A 305 13.82 43.10 10.41
C ALA A 305 15.35 43.01 10.34
N HIS A 306 16.00 43.96 11.00
CA HIS A 306 17.45 43.98 11.17
C HIS A 306 17.79 44.20 12.64
N ARG A 307 18.76 43.47 13.17
CA ARG A 307 19.27 43.68 14.53
C ARG A 307 20.71 43.18 14.64
N THR A 308 21.52 43.91 15.40
CA THR A 308 22.79 43.40 15.91
C THR A 308 22.56 42.72 17.26
N ILE A 309 22.97 41.46 17.39
CA ILE A 309 22.85 40.66 18.60
C ILE A 309 24.24 40.54 19.24
N ALA A 310 24.34 40.89 20.51
CA ALA A 310 25.59 40.77 21.25
C ALA A 310 25.85 39.34 21.73
N GLU A 311 27.11 39.03 22.06
CA GLU A 311 27.45 37.75 22.68
C GLU A 311 26.61 37.50 23.94
N GLY A 312 26.25 36.25 24.17
CA GLY A 312 25.38 35.84 25.28
C GLY A 312 23.91 36.30 25.18
N HIS A 313 23.48 36.91 24.08
CA HIS A 313 22.11 37.42 23.91
C HIS A 313 21.31 36.64 22.85
N HIS A 314 19.99 36.79 22.92
CA HIS A 314 19.01 36.21 22.01
C HIS A 314 18.19 37.30 21.31
N GLY A 315 18.02 37.19 20.00
CA GLY A 315 17.04 37.95 19.22
C GLY A 315 15.91 37.04 18.75
N SER A 316 14.65 37.48 18.93
CA SER A 316 13.48 36.77 18.42
C SER A 316 12.59 37.74 17.65
N TRP A 317 12.00 37.24 16.56
CA TRP A 317 11.03 37.94 15.76
C TRP A 317 9.87 37.01 15.47
N THR A 318 8.65 37.52 15.58
CA THR A 318 7.41 36.78 15.33
C THR A 318 6.57 37.57 14.35
N TRP A 319 5.92 36.88 13.41
CA TRP A 319 5.01 37.49 12.44
C TRP A 319 3.79 36.59 12.21
N PRO A 320 2.64 37.20 11.85
CA PRO A 320 1.45 36.45 11.53
C PRO A 320 1.60 35.73 10.18
N VAL A 321 1.04 34.53 10.13
CA VAL A 321 0.93 33.66 8.96
C VAL A 321 -0.55 33.38 8.75
N SER A 322 -1.04 33.67 7.54
CA SER A 322 -2.44 33.43 7.17
C SER A 322 -2.51 32.67 5.85
N GLY A 323 -3.57 31.87 5.68
CA GLY A 323 -3.84 31.15 4.44
C GLY A 323 -4.78 31.94 3.57
N THR A 324 -4.54 31.95 2.27
CA THR A 324 -5.53 32.45 1.29
C THR A 324 -6.21 31.29 0.58
N VAL A 325 -7.42 31.54 0.07
CA VAL A 325 -7.98 30.70 -0.99
C VAL A 325 -7.12 30.95 -2.22
N GLY A 326 -5.97 30.27 -2.30
CA GLY A 326 -5.26 30.14 -3.54
C GLY A 326 -6.18 29.42 -4.52
N SER A 327 -6.13 29.80 -5.79
CA SER A 327 -6.33 28.81 -6.84
C SER A 327 -5.47 27.63 -6.41
N GLN A 328 -6.09 26.51 -6.03
CA GLN A 328 -5.41 25.25 -6.17
C GLN A 328 -5.22 25.08 -7.68
N THR A 329 -4.27 25.81 -8.28
CA THR A 329 -3.51 25.23 -9.38
C THR A 329 -2.89 24.02 -8.72
N LYS A 330 -3.61 22.90 -8.81
CA LYS A 330 -3.08 21.61 -8.44
C LYS A 330 -1.80 21.51 -9.25
N SER A 331 -0.69 21.63 -8.56
CA SER A 331 0.62 21.39 -9.12
C SER A 331 0.56 20.03 -9.81
N ARG A 332 1.27 19.87 -10.94
CA ARG A 332 1.36 18.59 -11.63
C ARG A 332 1.57 17.46 -10.60
N PRO A 333 0.84 16.33 -10.66
CA PRO A 333 1.14 15.12 -9.91
C PRO A 333 2.64 14.85 -9.93
N GLY A 334 3.26 14.80 -8.75
CA GLY A 334 4.69 14.56 -8.57
C GLY A 334 5.54 15.80 -8.24
N ILE A 335 5.08 17.03 -8.50
CA ILE A 335 5.82 18.26 -8.15
C ILE A 335 4.89 19.21 -7.38
N THR A 336 4.69 18.98 -6.09
CA THR A 336 4.10 19.99 -5.20
C THR A 336 5.22 20.73 -4.50
N SER A 337 5.48 21.99 -4.87
CA SER A 337 6.17 22.90 -3.96
C SER A 337 5.34 23.00 -2.69
N PRO A 338 5.87 22.63 -1.51
CA PRO A 338 5.10 22.70 -0.28
C PRO A 338 4.72 24.16 0.01
N ASP A 339 3.52 24.36 0.54
CA ASP A 339 3.15 25.62 1.17
C ASP A 339 4.09 25.85 2.35
N VAL A 340 4.86 26.96 2.32
CA VAL A 340 5.90 27.24 3.31
C VAL A 340 5.91 28.70 3.72
N THR A 341 6.40 28.94 4.93
CA THR A 341 6.98 30.25 5.30
C THR A 341 8.49 30.15 5.17
N ARG A 342 9.07 30.87 4.21
CA ARG A 342 10.51 30.97 4.02
C ARG A 342 11.10 32.05 4.91
N VAL A 343 12.32 31.82 5.35
CA VAL A 343 13.13 32.80 6.08
C VAL A 343 14.52 32.82 5.47
N LEU A 344 14.90 33.95 4.87
CA LEU A 344 16.28 34.25 4.53
C LEU A 344 16.90 35.00 5.71
N ALA A 345 17.86 34.36 6.38
CA ALA A 345 18.68 35.00 7.41
C ALA A 345 20.03 35.36 6.80
N ILE A 346 20.33 36.65 6.72
CA ILE A 346 21.66 37.14 6.33
C ILE A 346 22.42 37.45 7.62
N VAL A 347 23.37 36.58 7.96
CA VAL A 347 24.18 36.67 9.18
C VAL A 347 25.62 37.00 8.78
N ASN A 348 26.10 38.18 9.19
CA ASN A 348 27.45 38.66 8.83
C ASN A 348 27.75 38.49 7.33
N GLU A 349 26.84 38.99 6.48
CA GLU A 349 26.89 38.91 5.01
C GLU A 349 26.71 37.49 4.40
N THR A 350 26.57 36.45 5.23
CA THR A 350 26.33 35.09 4.76
C THR A 350 24.82 34.78 4.72
N PRO A 351 24.23 34.51 3.54
CA PRO A 351 22.83 34.14 3.44
C PRO A 351 22.62 32.67 3.83
N ILE A 352 21.61 32.42 4.66
CA ILE A 352 21.18 31.08 5.07
C ILE A 352 19.67 30.99 4.86
N ASN A 353 19.24 30.03 4.05
CA ASN A 353 17.84 29.81 3.74
C ASN A 353 17.23 28.80 4.70
N PHE A 354 16.10 29.17 5.29
CA PHE A 354 15.26 28.31 6.11
C PHE A 354 13.84 28.28 5.55
N ALA A 355 13.10 27.21 5.85
CA ALA A 355 11.65 27.18 5.63
C ALA A 355 10.96 26.26 6.63
N ALA A 356 9.73 26.63 7.00
CA ALA A 356 8.82 25.78 7.76
C ALA A 356 7.59 25.45 6.92
N ALA A 357 7.18 24.19 6.93
CA ALA A 357 6.00 23.72 6.20
C ALA A 357 4.70 24.21 6.84
N VAL A 358 3.75 24.59 6.00
CA VAL A 358 2.41 25.04 6.39
C VAL A 358 1.39 24.24 5.59
N ARG A 359 0.49 23.53 6.26
CA ARG A 359 -0.61 22.81 5.61
C ARG A 359 -1.85 23.70 5.61
N VAL A 360 -2.05 24.44 4.52
CA VAL A 360 -3.25 25.29 4.36
C VAL A 360 -4.47 24.42 4.03
N VAL A 361 -5.54 24.56 4.80
CA VAL A 361 -6.78 23.79 4.64
C VAL A 361 -8.02 24.68 4.73
N PRO A 362 -9.14 24.33 4.06
CA PRO A 362 -10.41 24.99 4.37
C PRO A 362 -10.85 24.70 5.82
N PRO A 363 -11.71 25.50 6.46
CA PRO A 363 -12.22 25.22 7.81
C PRO A 363 -13.07 23.94 7.88
N VAL A 364 -13.79 23.64 6.79
CA VAL A 364 -14.51 22.40 6.59
C VAL A 364 -14.24 21.91 5.18
N SER A 365 -13.77 20.67 5.08
CA SER A 365 -13.57 19.97 3.81
C SER A 365 -14.81 19.14 3.49
N LEU A 366 -15.28 19.19 2.24
CA LEU A 366 -16.38 18.35 1.75
C LEU A 366 -15.87 17.35 0.72
N SER A 367 -16.49 16.17 0.70
CA SER A 367 -16.33 15.18 -0.36
C SER A 367 -17.63 14.40 -0.54
N ALA A 368 -17.79 13.74 -1.67
CA ALA A 368 -18.77 12.67 -1.82
C ALA A 368 -18.23 11.56 -2.70
N GLU A 369 -18.94 10.45 -2.71
CA GLU A 369 -18.65 9.33 -3.60
C GLU A 369 -18.76 9.70 -5.07
N ASP A 370 -17.88 9.12 -5.87
CA ASP A 370 -17.95 9.22 -7.32
C ASP A 370 -19.25 8.62 -7.83
N VAL A 371 -19.90 9.35 -8.74
CA VAL A 371 -21.20 8.98 -9.29
C VAL A 371 -20.99 8.44 -10.71
N ASN A 372 -21.13 7.13 -10.88
CA ASN A 372 -21.22 6.55 -12.22
C ASN A 372 -22.48 7.11 -12.92
N PRO A 373 -22.48 7.28 -14.26
CA PRO A 373 -23.65 7.80 -14.94
C PRO A 373 -24.91 6.98 -14.61
N LEU A 374 -26.05 7.64 -14.59
CA LEU A 374 -27.33 7.01 -14.26
C LEU A 374 -28.13 6.73 -15.54
N ILE A 375 -28.94 5.69 -15.48
CA ILE A 375 -29.96 5.47 -16.51
C ILE A 375 -31.16 6.37 -16.16
N PRO A 376 -31.75 7.10 -17.10
CA PRO A 376 -32.95 7.88 -16.84
C PRO A 376 -34.04 7.03 -16.17
N GLY A 377 -34.59 7.54 -15.07
CA GLY A 377 -35.56 6.86 -14.22
C GLY A 377 -34.97 6.06 -13.05
N THR A 378 -33.64 5.92 -12.95
CA THR A 378 -33.01 5.21 -11.83
C THR A 378 -32.54 6.16 -10.72
N SER A 379 -32.41 5.59 -9.52
CA SER A 379 -31.89 6.29 -8.34
C SER A 379 -30.73 5.51 -7.73
N ARG A 380 -29.77 6.21 -7.15
CA ARG A 380 -28.60 5.66 -6.45
C ARG A 380 -28.40 6.40 -5.13
N THR A 381 -28.04 5.67 -4.08
CA THR A 381 -27.55 6.28 -2.84
C THR A 381 -26.06 6.57 -2.99
N ILE A 382 -25.66 7.80 -2.67
CA ILE A 382 -24.27 8.25 -2.59
C ILE A 382 -24.01 8.79 -1.18
N TRP A 383 -22.79 8.70 -0.67
CA TRP A 383 -22.45 9.32 0.61
C TRP A 383 -21.73 10.64 0.44
N VAL A 384 -22.13 11.62 1.24
CA VAL A 384 -21.47 12.92 1.37
C VAL A 384 -20.79 12.96 2.73
N THR A 385 -19.54 13.44 2.76
CA THR A 385 -18.73 13.56 3.97
C THR A 385 -18.29 15.01 4.20
N ALA A 386 -18.43 15.48 5.44
CA ALA A 386 -17.89 16.74 5.92
C ALA A 386 -16.82 16.47 6.97
N GLN A 387 -15.65 17.10 6.83
CA GLN A 387 -14.54 17.01 7.76
C GLN A 387 -14.30 18.38 8.41
N ASN A 388 -14.35 18.41 9.74
CA ASN A 388 -13.98 19.57 10.53
C ASN A 388 -12.46 19.72 10.55
N GLU A 389 -11.94 20.84 10.07
CA GLU A 389 -10.51 21.13 10.05
C GLU A 389 -10.11 22.08 11.19
N LEU A 390 -11.02 22.46 12.08
CA LEU A 390 -10.76 23.31 13.24
C LEU A 390 -10.48 22.50 14.51
N ASP A 391 -9.80 23.13 15.47
CA ASP A 391 -9.48 22.59 16.79
C ASP A 391 -10.64 22.65 17.79
N VAL A 392 -11.80 23.11 17.33
CA VAL A 392 -13.04 23.22 18.12
C VAL A 392 -14.15 22.45 17.44
N PRO A 393 -15.13 21.91 18.19
CA PRO A 393 -16.34 21.37 17.60
C PRO A 393 -17.09 22.45 16.80
N ILE A 394 -17.75 22.02 15.73
CA ILE A 394 -18.50 22.90 14.84
C ILE A 394 -19.94 22.41 14.69
N ASP A 395 -20.86 23.34 14.52
CA ASP A 395 -22.18 23.05 13.98
C ASP A 395 -22.14 23.32 12.47
N ALA A 396 -22.10 22.25 11.68
CA ALA A 396 -21.94 22.30 10.24
C ALA A 396 -23.31 22.16 9.56
N THR A 397 -23.61 23.06 8.62
CA THR A 397 -24.77 22.94 7.71
C THR A 397 -24.28 22.76 6.29
N THR A 398 -24.40 21.55 5.77
CA THR A 398 -24.08 21.17 4.39
C THR A 398 -25.30 21.40 3.51
N ARG A 399 -25.12 22.14 2.41
CA ARG A 399 -26.12 22.39 1.37
C ARG A 399 -25.75 21.63 0.11
N LEU A 400 -26.76 21.04 -0.52
CA LEU A 400 -26.64 20.28 -1.76
C LEU A 400 -27.55 20.95 -2.79
N THR A 401 -26.97 21.31 -3.93
CA THR A 401 -27.71 21.80 -5.10
C THR A 401 -27.36 20.91 -6.26
N VAL A 402 -28.37 20.53 -7.06
CA VAL A 402 -28.15 19.69 -8.23
C VAL A 402 -28.67 20.43 -9.48
N SER A 403 -27.95 20.30 -10.58
CA SER A 403 -28.31 20.87 -11.89
C SER A 403 -28.57 19.77 -12.91
N GLY A 404 -29.15 20.12 -14.06
CA GLY A 404 -29.47 19.15 -15.12
C GLY A 404 -30.70 18.30 -14.78
N PRO A 405 -30.85 17.11 -15.40
CA PRO A 405 -32.00 16.25 -15.23
C PRO A 405 -31.94 15.40 -13.94
N PHE A 406 -31.42 15.95 -12.84
CA PHE A 406 -31.18 15.21 -11.60
C PHE A 406 -31.92 15.82 -10.41
N THR A 407 -32.26 14.99 -9.43
CA THR A 407 -32.85 15.40 -8.15
C THR A 407 -32.20 14.65 -6.99
N VAL A 408 -32.16 15.29 -5.83
CA VAL A 408 -31.72 14.69 -4.56
C VAL A 408 -32.87 14.67 -3.56
N ASP A 409 -32.94 13.65 -2.71
CA ASP A 409 -33.92 13.55 -1.63
C ASP A 409 -33.65 14.51 -0.46
N VAL A 410 -32.41 14.98 -0.33
CA VAL A 410 -31.96 15.89 0.72
C VAL A 410 -31.16 17.04 0.13
N THR A 411 -31.60 18.28 0.39
CA THR A 411 -30.92 19.51 -0.06
C THR A 411 -30.13 20.21 1.05
N THR A 412 -30.33 19.83 2.32
CA THR A 412 -29.60 20.38 3.46
C THR A 412 -29.46 19.34 4.57
N ARG A 413 -28.28 19.28 5.19
CA ARG A 413 -28.02 18.52 6.42
C ARG A 413 -27.27 19.34 7.44
N THR A 414 -27.68 19.23 8.69
CA THR A 414 -27.01 19.85 9.84
C THR A 414 -26.51 18.75 10.76
N ALA A 415 -25.27 18.89 11.24
CA ALA A 415 -24.68 17.99 12.22
C ALA A 415 -23.63 18.73 13.06
N THR A 416 -23.52 18.36 14.33
CA THR A 416 -22.39 18.75 15.16
C THR A 416 -21.23 17.79 14.87
N ILE A 417 -20.11 18.34 14.44
CA ILE A 417 -18.88 17.61 14.12
C ILE A 417 -17.84 17.98 15.16
N ILE A 418 -17.32 16.97 15.88
CA ILE A 418 -16.28 17.19 16.90
C ILE A 418 -15.02 17.83 16.29
N ALA A 419 -14.17 18.43 17.14
CA ALA A 419 -12.88 18.97 16.72
C ALA A 419 -12.10 17.92 15.90
N ARG A 420 -11.60 18.32 14.73
CA ARG A 420 -10.89 17.42 13.78
C ARG A 420 -11.69 16.17 13.31
N GLY A 421 -13.00 16.11 13.58
CA GLY A 421 -13.87 14.96 13.27
C GLY A 421 -14.42 14.93 11.84
N ARG A 422 -15.12 13.83 11.52
CA ARG A 422 -15.80 13.61 10.23
C ARG A 422 -17.24 13.19 10.43
N TYR A 423 -18.12 13.59 9.51
CA TYR A 423 -19.52 13.20 9.48
C TYR A 423 -19.93 12.80 8.06
N SER A 424 -20.51 11.61 7.89
CA SER A 424 -21.03 11.14 6.60
C SER A 424 -22.53 10.89 6.67
N PHE A 425 -23.23 11.20 5.59
CA PHE A 425 -24.66 10.93 5.46
C PHE A 425 -25.02 10.48 4.04
N PRO A 426 -26.03 9.59 3.89
CA PRO A 426 -26.47 9.12 2.59
C PRO A 426 -27.38 10.18 1.92
N VAL A 427 -27.31 10.24 0.60
CA VAL A 427 -28.14 11.07 -0.28
C VAL A 427 -28.63 10.19 -1.42
N ARG A 428 -29.95 10.14 -1.66
CA ARG A 428 -30.51 9.47 -2.83
C ARG A 428 -30.53 10.44 -4.00
N LEU A 429 -29.70 10.17 -5.00
CA LEU A 429 -29.62 10.87 -6.27
C LEU A 429 -30.45 10.14 -7.33
N THR A 430 -31.33 10.86 -8.02
CA THR A 430 -32.21 10.33 -9.07
C THR A 430 -31.95 11.05 -10.39
N ALA A 431 -31.86 10.30 -11.50
CA ALA A 431 -31.86 10.86 -12.85
C ALA A 431 -33.29 10.83 -13.42
N ASN A 432 -33.87 11.99 -13.69
CA ASN A 432 -35.23 12.14 -14.23
C ASN A 432 -35.26 12.17 -15.77
N GLY A 433 -34.10 12.22 -16.41
CA GLY A 433 -33.96 12.31 -17.86
C GLY A 433 -32.51 12.16 -18.29
N SER A 434 -32.28 12.19 -19.60
CA SER A 434 -30.93 12.18 -20.17
C SER A 434 -30.33 13.58 -20.17
N GLY A 435 -29.04 13.69 -19.91
CA GLY A 435 -28.28 14.93 -19.92
C GLY A 435 -27.18 14.96 -18.87
N ASP A 436 -26.39 16.02 -18.93
CA ASP A 436 -25.33 16.30 -17.97
C ASP A 436 -25.81 17.27 -16.90
N GLY A 437 -25.19 17.18 -15.73
CA GLY A 437 -25.48 18.02 -14.58
C GLY A 437 -24.30 18.01 -13.62
N ALA A 438 -24.50 18.62 -12.46
CA ALA A 438 -23.53 18.58 -11.38
C ALA A 438 -24.24 18.57 -10.03
N LEU A 439 -23.68 17.82 -9.08
CA LEU A 439 -23.97 17.96 -7.67
C LEU A 439 -22.98 18.96 -7.09
N GLN A 440 -23.49 20.10 -6.63
CA GLN A 440 -22.73 21.13 -5.94
C GLN A 440 -22.94 20.97 -4.43
N LEU A 441 -21.83 20.81 -3.72
CA LEU A 441 -21.79 20.76 -2.27
C LEU A 441 -21.19 22.05 -1.73
N GLY A 442 -21.87 22.66 -0.75
CA GLY A 442 -21.37 23.82 -0.04
C GLY A 442 -21.90 23.83 1.38
N GLY A 443 -21.64 24.90 2.12
CA GLY A 443 -22.18 25.01 3.46
C GLY A 443 -21.49 26.05 4.31
N ARG A 444 -21.90 26.09 5.57
CA ARG A 444 -21.36 27.00 6.58
C ARG A 444 -21.22 26.26 7.90
N ALA A 445 -20.17 26.58 8.64
CA ALA A 445 -19.96 26.15 10.00
C ALA A 445 -20.07 27.34 10.95
N THR A 446 -20.65 27.10 12.13
CA THR A 446 -20.60 28.01 13.28
C THR A 446 -19.81 27.39 14.40
N TYR A 447 -18.99 28.20 15.07
CA TYR A 447 -18.13 27.77 16.18
C TYR A 447 -17.77 28.96 17.07
N LEU A 448 -17.36 28.66 18.30
CA LEU A 448 -16.86 29.67 19.24
C LEU A 448 -15.37 29.87 18.99
N GLN A 449 -14.96 31.11 18.74
CA GLN A 449 -13.56 31.47 18.60
C GLN A 449 -13.08 32.09 19.91
N GLN A 450 -12.06 31.49 20.53
CA GLN A 450 -11.38 32.13 21.65
C GLN A 450 -10.60 33.33 21.14
N GLY A 451 -10.97 34.53 21.60
CA GLY A 451 -10.22 35.75 21.31
C GLY A 451 -8.85 35.71 21.98
N ALA A 452 -7.78 35.96 21.22
CA ALA A 452 -6.47 36.21 21.82
C ALA A 452 -6.56 37.49 22.66
N THR A 453 -6.22 37.40 23.95
CA THR A 453 -6.05 38.57 24.82
C THR A 453 -4.93 39.45 24.27
N GLY A 454 -5.28 40.49 23.52
CA GLY A 454 -4.34 41.51 23.11
C GLY A 454 -3.89 42.29 24.33
N GLN A 455 -2.62 42.15 24.72
CA GLN A 455 -1.98 43.17 25.56
C GLN A 455 -2.09 44.51 24.82
N LEU A 456 -2.86 45.44 25.39
CA LEU A 456 -2.81 46.85 25.04
C LEU A 456 -1.39 47.37 25.31
N GLY A 457 -0.53 47.26 24.31
CA GLY A 457 0.76 47.94 24.27
C GLY A 457 0.50 49.44 24.19
N THR A 458 0.77 50.14 25.28
CA THR A 458 0.89 51.60 25.31
C THR A 458 2.01 52.03 24.37
N ALA A 459 1.67 52.47 23.16
CA ALA A 459 2.59 53.14 22.26
C ALA A 459 2.27 54.64 22.23
N GLY A 460 3.17 55.39 22.88
CA GLY A 460 3.77 56.62 22.38
C GLY A 460 2.88 57.72 21.82
N SER A 461 2.82 58.82 22.56
CA SER A 461 2.54 60.17 22.07
C SER A 461 3.19 60.47 20.72
N VAL A 462 2.41 60.93 19.76
CA VAL A 462 2.90 61.70 18.61
C VAL A 462 2.19 63.04 18.61
N ASP A 463 3.00 64.09 18.61
CA ASP A 463 2.62 65.49 18.55
C ASP A 463 1.83 65.86 17.27
N ALA A 464 1.09 66.95 17.41
CA ALA A 464 0.10 67.53 16.53
C ALA A 464 0.49 67.76 15.06
N SER A 465 -0.51 67.67 14.16
CA SER A 465 -0.85 68.81 13.31
C SER A 465 -2.29 68.72 12.78
N SER A 466 -2.85 69.92 12.62
CA SER A 466 -4.21 70.35 12.30
C SER A 466 -4.83 69.83 11.00
N GLY A 467 -6.15 69.66 11.02
CA GLY A 467 -6.98 69.57 9.81
C GLY A 467 -8.46 69.46 10.13
N ASP A 468 -9.17 70.60 10.06
CA ASP A 468 -10.62 70.72 10.17
C ASP A 468 -11.39 69.82 9.19
N GLY A 469 -12.55 69.34 9.62
CA GLY A 469 -13.50 68.63 8.76
C GLY A 469 -14.72 68.12 9.48
N ALA A 470 -15.68 69.02 9.74
CA ALA A 470 -17.00 68.70 10.28
C ALA A 470 -17.80 67.77 9.36
N GLY A 471 -18.55 66.83 9.95
CA GLY A 471 -19.50 65.98 9.22
C GLY A 471 -20.32 65.09 10.16
N GLN A 472 -21.53 65.55 10.44
CA GLN A 472 -22.58 64.97 11.28
C GLN A 472 -22.79 63.45 11.17
N ALA A 473 -23.06 62.81 12.31
CA ALA A 473 -24.02 61.70 12.38
C ALA A 473 -24.86 61.83 13.66
N GLU A 474 -26.10 62.29 13.47
CA GLU A 474 -27.18 62.26 14.45
C GLU A 474 -27.63 60.81 14.71
N ARG A 475 -27.61 60.43 15.99
CA ARG A 475 -28.79 60.08 16.79
C ARG A 475 -29.78 59.07 16.17
N ILE A 476 -29.80 57.84 16.69
CA ILE A 476 -31.06 57.21 17.14
C ILE A 476 -30.83 56.52 18.48
N VAL A 477 -31.72 56.85 19.41
CA VAL A 477 -31.73 56.54 20.84
C VAL A 477 -32.92 55.62 21.10
N THR A 478 -32.75 54.71 22.08
CA THR A 478 -33.79 54.05 22.90
C THR A 478 -34.67 52.98 22.23
N ARG A 479 -35.19 51.95 22.93
CA ARG A 479 -35.55 51.84 24.36
C ARG A 479 -35.81 50.37 24.71
N GLY A 480 -35.67 50.03 25.99
CA GLY A 480 -36.15 48.76 26.54
C GLY A 480 -35.85 48.65 28.03
N ASP A 481 -36.63 49.38 28.83
CA ASP A 481 -36.58 49.47 30.29
C ASP A 481 -36.84 48.14 31.01
N GLY A 482 -36.28 48.00 32.22
CA GLY A 482 -36.63 46.96 33.19
C GLY A 482 -35.88 47.10 34.51
N ALA A 483 -36.45 47.89 35.44
CA ALA A 483 -35.90 48.21 36.76
C ALA A 483 -36.09 47.09 37.82
N GLY A 484 -35.18 47.03 38.79
CA GLY A 484 -35.35 46.27 40.05
C GLY A 484 -34.21 46.54 41.04
N GLN A 485 -34.55 47.11 42.20
CA GLN A 485 -33.66 47.65 43.24
C GLN A 485 -33.00 46.59 44.17
N ALA A 486 -31.74 46.87 44.49
CA ALA A 486 -31.02 46.83 45.79
C ALA A 486 -31.36 45.81 46.89
N THR A 487 -30.31 45.10 47.35
CA THR A 487 -29.91 45.00 48.78
C THR A 487 -28.41 44.71 48.91
N GLN A 488 -27.70 45.53 49.69
CA GLN A 488 -26.31 45.32 50.12
C GLN A 488 -26.27 44.43 51.38
N HIS A 489 -25.36 43.45 51.39
CA HIS A 489 -24.64 42.99 52.58
C HIS A 489 -23.26 42.50 52.15
N GLY A 490 -22.20 43.14 52.68
CA GLY A 490 -20.83 42.81 52.36
C GLY A 490 -20.25 41.74 53.29
N THR A 491 -19.36 40.89 52.74
CA THR A 491 -18.17 40.40 53.44
C THR A 491 -17.11 40.00 52.41
N VAL A 492 -15.85 40.30 52.74
CA VAL A 492 -14.65 40.30 51.89
C VAL A 492 -14.12 38.88 51.66
N ALA A 493 -13.86 38.52 50.40
CA ALA A 493 -12.91 37.47 50.01
C ALA A 493 -12.32 37.80 48.63
N ALA A 494 -11.01 37.60 48.49
CA ALA A 494 -10.19 38.01 47.35
C ALA A 494 -10.70 37.48 46.00
N VAL A 495 -10.81 38.37 45.01
CA VAL A 495 -11.09 38.03 43.61
C VAL A 495 -9.79 38.16 42.85
N ALA A 496 -9.29 37.04 42.34
CA ALA A 496 -8.32 37.02 41.26
C ALA A 496 -8.97 37.68 40.03
N GLU A 497 -8.27 38.57 39.35
CA GLU A 497 -8.71 39.09 38.06
C GLU A 497 -8.67 37.96 37.03
N ASP A 498 -9.76 37.19 36.96
CA ASP A 498 -10.07 36.34 35.81
C ASP A 498 -10.44 37.28 34.67
N ALA A 499 -9.52 37.48 33.74
CA ALA A 499 -9.84 38.01 32.43
C ALA A 499 -10.72 36.98 31.72
N GLU A 500 -12.05 37.13 31.77
CA GLU A 500 -12.98 36.35 30.95
C GLU A 500 -12.59 36.51 29.48
N ALA A 501 -12.17 35.41 28.86
CA ALA A 501 -12.01 35.35 27.41
C ALA A 501 -13.37 35.60 26.78
N ILE A 502 -13.51 36.71 26.05
CA ILE A 502 -14.73 36.98 25.28
C ILE A 502 -14.80 35.95 24.16
N GLU A 503 -15.65 34.93 24.32
CA GLU A 503 -15.96 33.98 23.27
C GLU A 503 -16.89 34.65 22.25
N THR A 504 -16.34 34.98 21.08
CA THR A 504 -17.14 35.49 19.96
C THR A 504 -17.61 34.33 19.10
N ALA A 505 -18.92 34.29 18.80
CA ALA A 505 -19.48 33.37 17.82
C ALA A 505 -18.95 33.72 16.42
N SER A 506 -18.15 32.83 15.87
CA SER A 506 -17.57 32.95 14.54
C SER A 506 -18.30 32.03 13.57
N SER A 507 -18.20 32.36 12.29
CA SER A 507 -18.75 31.54 11.23
C SER A 507 -17.78 31.49 10.07
N SER A 508 -17.61 30.31 9.49
CA SER A 508 -16.83 30.13 8.27
C SER A 508 -17.68 29.47 7.21
N GLU A 509 -17.58 29.97 5.98
CA GLU A 509 -18.01 29.18 4.84
C GLU A 509 -17.08 27.99 4.66
N PHE A 510 -17.60 26.92 4.07
CA PHE A 510 -16.77 25.81 3.66
C PHE A 510 -15.79 26.26 2.56
N ALA A 511 -14.87 25.39 2.17
CA ALA A 511 -14.03 25.58 0.97
C ALA A 511 -14.87 26.02 -0.26
N PRO A 512 -14.26 26.49 -1.37
CA PRO A 512 -15.03 26.69 -2.61
C PRO A 512 -15.89 25.45 -2.89
N PRO A 513 -17.14 25.65 -3.35
CA PRO A 513 -18.10 24.56 -3.46
C PRO A 513 -17.52 23.41 -4.27
N VAL A 514 -17.71 22.19 -3.77
CA VAL A 514 -17.24 20.98 -4.43
C VAL A 514 -18.26 20.63 -5.51
N PHE A 515 -17.80 20.50 -6.75
CA PHE A 515 -18.64 20.11 -7.88
C PHE A 515 -18.33 18.67 -8.26
N ILE A 516 -19.37 17.86 -8.33
CA ILE A 516 -19.30 16.46 -8.74
C ILE A 516 -20.08 16.34 -10.05
N PRO A 517 -19.41 16.00 -11.17
CA PRO A 517 -20.09 15.87 -12.45
C PRO A 517 -21.08 14.71 -12.40
N LEU A 518 -22.27 14.93 -12.97
CA LEU A 518 -23.34 13.94 -13.08
C LEU A 518 -23.69 13.73 -14.54
N HIS A 519 -23.87 12.48 -14.92
CA HIS A 519 -24.17 12.07 -16.28
C HIS A 519 -25.37 11.14 -16.30
N ALA A 520 -26.30 11.34 -17.23
CA ALA A 520 -27.43 10.44 -17.42
C ALA A 520 -27.76 10.25 -18.90
N GLY A 521 -28.03 9.01 -19.30
CA GLY A 521 -28.39 8.71 -20.68
C GLY A 521 -28.85 7.26 -20.87
N PRO A 522 -29.53 6.96 -21.99
CA PRO A 522 -29.93 5.60 -22.29
C PRO A 522 -28.71 4.70 -22.49
N THR A 523 -28.92 3.39 -22.43
CA THR A 523 -27.92 2.41 -22.86
C THR A 523 -27.45 2.75 -24.29
N GLY A 524 -26.14 2.79 -24.48
CA GLY A 524 -25.40 3.19 -25.68
C GLY A 524 -24.68 4.52 -25.51
N SER A 525 -24.94 5.26 -24.43
CA SER A 525 -24.43 6.63 -24.26
C SER A 525 -22.94 6.64 -23.93
N ARG A 526 -22.22 7.62 -24.49
CA ARG A 526 -20.78 7.84 -24.25
C ARG A 526 -20.55 9.24 -23.69
N PHE A 527 -20.16 9.29 -22.42
CA PHE A 527 -19.85 10.52 -21.70
C PHE A 527 -18.35 10.76 -21.70
N VAL A 528 -17.95 12.04 -21.68
CA VAL A 528 -16.55 12.41 -21.53
C VAL A 528 -16.45 13.43 -20.42
N GLU A 529 -15.68 13.08 -19.41
CA GLU A 529 -15.25 13.96 -18.35
C GLU A 529 -13.79 14.34 -18.63
N GLN A 530 -13.49 15.64 -18.62
CA GLN A 530 -12.14 16.15 -18.79
C GLN A 530 -11.84 17.11 -17.65
N THR A 531 -10.78 16.80 -16.92
CA THR A 531 -10.21 17.64 -15.86
C THR A 531 -8.77 17.96 -16.20
N GLU A 532 -8.08 18.78 -15.39
CA GLU A 532 -6.64 18.98 -15.53
C GLU A 532 -5.83 17.70 -15.18
N ALA A 533 -6.44 16.77 -14.44
CA ALA A 533 -5.79 15.56 -13.96
C ALA A 533 -5.97 14.36 -14.90
N HIS A 534 -7.10 14.26 -15.60
CA HIS A 534 -7.41 13.10 -16.43
C HIS A 534 -8.47 13.42 -17.50
N VAL A 535 -8.54 12.55 -18.51
CA VAL A 535 -9.72 12.37 -19.36
C VAL A 535 -10.33 11.02 -19.06
N ARG A 536 -11.63 11.00 -18.82
CA ARG A 536 -12.41 9.81 -18.53
C ARG A 536 -13.53 9.68 -19.55
N VAL A 537 -13.57 8.57 -20.28
CA VAL A 537 -14.65 8.22 -21.18
C VAL A 537 -15.50 7.15 -20.52
N ILE A 538 -16.80 7.37 -20.45
CA ILE A 538 -17.72 6.44 -19.78
C ILE A 538 -18.72 5.91 -20.81
N THR A 539 -18.73 4.60 -21.01
CA THR A 539 -19.70 3.85 -21.81
C THR A 539 -20.69 3.13 -20.88
N ASP A 540 -21.59 2.31 -21.41
CA ASP A 540 -22.50 1.50 -20.59
C ASP A 540 -21.77 0.50 -19.71
N ASP A 541 -20.74 -0.13 -20.25
CA ASP A 541 -20.03 -1.23 -19.60
C ASP A 541 -18.68 -0.79 -19.03
N LEU A 542 -18.04 0.23 -19.61
CA LEU A 542 -16.65 0.57 -19.32
C LEU A 542 -16.45 2.04 -18.91
N ILE A 543 -15.50 2.24 -18.02
CA ILE A 543 -14.91 3.54 -17.71
C ILE A 543 -13.44 3.49 -18.14
N VAL A 544 -13.07 4.30 -19.13
CA VAL A 544 -11.70 4.44 -19.62
C VAL A 544 -11.08 5.70 -19.06
N THR A 545 -10.06 5.59 -18.22
CA THR A 545 -9.43 6.74 -17.56
C THR A 545 -7.98 6.89 -18.00
N ALA A 546 -7.67 8.03 -18.64
CA ALA A 546 -6.33 8.41 -19.05
C ALA A 546 -5.85 9.63 -18.23
N PRO A 547 -4.83 9.49 -17.37
CA PRO A 547 -4.23 10.61 -16.67
C PRO A 547 -3.53 11.58 -17.64
N LEU A 548 -3.69 12.88 -17.45
CA LEU A 548 -3.09 13.93 -18.30
C LEU A 548 -1.68 14.35 -17.84
N PRO A 549 -1.40 14.38 -16.53
CA PRO A 549 -0.06 14.23 -16.02
C PRO A 549 0.20 12.74 -15.87
N SER A 550 1.03 12.16 -16.72
CA SER A 550 1.44 10.78 -16.53
C SER A 550 2.60 10.74 -15.54
N SER A 551 2.36 10.26 -14.32
CA SER A 551 3.42 9.91 -13.36
C SER A 551 3.90 8.49 -13.60
N GLY A 552 5.20 8.26 -13.56
CA GLY A 552 5.81 6.92 -13.66
C GLY A 552 6.61 6.69 -14.94
N TRP A 553 7.27 5.53 -14.99
CA TRP A 553 8.24 5.16 -16.03
C TRP A 553 7.61 4.87 -17.40
N GLN A 554 6.34 4.45 -17.42
CA GLN A 554 5.54 4.23 -18.63
C GLN A 554 4.12 4.80 -18.44
N PRO A 555 3.71 5.83 -19.19
CA PRO A 555 2.35 6.37 -19.14
C PRO A 555 1.29 5.32 -19.51
N SER A 556 0.27 5.14 -18.67
CA SER A 556 -0.81 4.17 -18.92
C SER A 556 -2.20 4.81 -18.92
N PHE A 557 -3.21 4.07 -19.38
CA PHE A 557 -4.62 4.31 -19.08
C PHE A 557 -5.23 3.03 -18.50
N SER A 558 -6.29 3.18 -17.69
CA SER A 558 -7.03 2.05 -17.13
C SER A 558 -8.42 1.94 -17.75
N VAL A 559 -8.96 0.73 -17.74
CA VAL A 559 -10.32 0.41 -18.13
C VAL A 559 -10.96 -0.32 -16.96
N VAL A 560 -12.11 0.17 -16.50
CA VAL A 560 -12.83 -0.30 -15.32
C VAL A 560 -14.22 -0.75 -15.75
N ASP A 561 -14.69 -1.88 -15.23
CA ASP A 561 -16.09 -2.29 -15.36
C ASP A 561 -16.97 -1.32 -14.56
N ARG A 562 -17.94 -0.71 -15.24
CA ARG A 562 -18.80 0.30 -14.64
C ARG A 562 -19.75 -0.27 -13.59
N HIS A 563 -20.11 -1.55 -13.69
CA HIS A 563 -21.10 -2.19 -12.84
C HIS A 563 -20.50 -2.56 -11.48
N THR A 564 -19.33 -3.17 -11.49
CA THR A 564 -18.61 -3.60 -10.28
C THR A 564 -17.65 -2.54 -9.75
N GLY A 565 -17.16 -1.64 -10.60
CA GLY A 565 -16.09 -0.71 -10.27
C GLY A 565 -14.69 -1.35 -10.30
N ASN A 566 -14.59 -2.63 -10.67
CA ASN A 566 -13.31 -3.34 -10.76
C ASN A 566 -12.53 -2.86 -11.98
N GLU A 567 -11.24 -2.62 -11.82
CA GLU A 567 -10.36 -2.50 -12.98
C GLU A 567 -10.42 -3.80 -13.80
N LEU A 568 -10.41 -3.71 -15.12
CA LEU A 568 -10.39 -4.86 -16.01
C LEU A 568 -9.05 -4.97 -16.71
N LEU A 569 -8.50 -3.85 -17.18
CA LEU A 569 -7.17 -3.82 -17.78
C LEU A 569 -6.48 -2.48 -17.57
N ARG A 570 -5.15 -2.51 -17.65
CA ARG A 570 -4.28 -1.35 -17.76
C ARG A 570 -3.44 -1.47 -19.03
N HIS A 571 -3.31 -0.38 -19.78
CA HIS A 571 -2.51 -0.34 -21.01
C HIS A 571 -1.46 0.76 -20.93
N SER A 572 -0.18 0.39 -20.96
CA SER A 572 0.98 1.29 -20.89
C SER A 572 1.64 1.47 -22.26
N CYS A 573 2.39 2.57 -22.42
CA CYS A 573 3.28 2.70 -23.56
C CYS A 573 4.60 3.39 -23.22
N GLY A 574 5.60 3.16 -24.06
CA GLY A 574 6.90 3.83 -24.04
C GLY A 574 7.40 4.17 -25.44
N LEU A 575 7.78 5.42 -25.68
CA LEU A 575 8.49 5.86 -26.88
C LEU A 575 10.00 5.64 -26.71
N GLY A 576 10.63 4.96 -27.67
CA GLY A 576 12.05 4.60 -27.67
C GLY A 576 12.57 4.19 -29.07
N PRO A 577 13.69 3.46 -29.17
CA PRO A 577 14.60 3.05 -28.09
C PRO A 577 15.43 4.20 -27.49
N PRO A 578 15.82 4.12 -26.19
CA PRO A 578 15.40 3.12 -25.21
C PRO A 578 13.97 3.35 -24.71
N PHE A 579 13.28 2.28 -24.31
CA PHE A 579 11.90 2.33 -23.79
C PHE A 579 11.82 2.60 -22.28
N ALA A 580 12.92 2.48 -21.54
CA ALA A 580 12.99 2.70 -20.09
C ALA A 580 14.26 3.48 -19.69
N PRO A 581 14.14 4.64 -19.01
CA PRO A 581 12.94 5.45 -18.93
C PRO A 581 12.52 5.93 -20.32
N SER A 582 11.23 5.81 -20.62
CA SER A 582 10.68 6.24 -21.89
C SER A 582 10.91 7.73 -22.14
N ALA A 583 11.04 8.14 -23.41
CA ALA A 583 11.07 9.55 -23.79
C ALA A 583 9.82 10.32 -23.36
N ILE A 584 8.68 9.63 -23.18
CA ILE A 584 7.39 10.21 -22.75
C ILE A 584 7.14 10.14 -21.24
N SER A 585 8.12 9.68 -20.45
CA SER A 585 8.03 9.68 -18.99
C SER A 585 7.84 11.11 -18.47
N ASN A 586 6.91 11.32 -17.53
CA ASN A 586 6.60 12.61 -16.92
C ASN A 586 6.23 13.73 -17.90
N CYS A 587 5.84 13.39 -19.14
CA CYS A 587 5.37 14.39 -20.09
C CYS A 587 3.92 14.81 -19.77
N SER A 588 3.59 16.06 -20.10
CA SER A 588 2.21 16.53 -20.09
C SER A 588 1.49 16.13 -21.36
N TRP A 589 0.28 15.60 -21.22
CA TRP A 589 -0.57 15.21 -22.34
C TRP A 589 -1.69 16.23 -22.54
N THR A 590 -1.91 16.61 -23.80
CA THR A 590 -3.04 17.44 -24.21
C THR A 590 -4.08 16.56 -24.90
N PRO A 591 -5.30 16.44 -24.35
CA PRO A 591 -6.34 15.62 -24.97
C PRO A 591 -7.06 16.38 -26.08
N HIS A 592 -7.44 15.67 -27.13
CA HIS A 592 -8.35 16.12 -28.16
C HIS A 592 -9.39 15.03 -28.42
N ILE A 593 -10.66 15.36 -28.24
CA ILE A 593 -11.76 14.40 -28.35
C ILE A 593 -12.53 14.67 -29.64
N THR A 594 -12.67 13.65 -30.48
CA THR A 594 -13.50 13.70 -31.69
C THR A 594 -14.60 12.66 -31.62
N ARG A 595 -15.80 13.02 -32.10
CA ARG A 595 -16.95 12.13 -32.20
C ARG A 595 -17.30 11.96 -33.68
N ASP A 596 -17.47 10.72 -34.13
CA ASP A 596 -17.97 10.38 -35.47
C ASP A 596 -19.19 9.45 -35.35
N GLU A 597 -19.82 9.10 -36.48
CA GLU A 597 -21.01 8.24 -36.51
C GLU A 597 -20.76 6.82 -35.95
N THR A 598 -19.49 6.40 -35.86
CA THR A 598 -19.06 5.04 -35.54
C THR A 598 -18.38 4.91 -34.18
N GLY A 599 -18.03 6.01 -33.50
CA GLY A 599 -17.26 5.96 -32.27
C GLY A 599 -16.83 7.31 -31.69
N LEU A 600 -16.07 7.23 -30.60
CA LEU A 600 -15.40 8.37 -29.97
C LEU A 600 -13.89 8.13 -29.96
N THR A 601 -13.08 9.12 -30.35
CA THR A 601 -11.62 9.01 -30.31
C THR A 601 -11.03 10.04 -29.34
N VAL A 602 -10.23 9.58 -28.39
CA VAL A 602 -9.41 10.41 -27.50
C VAL A 602 -7.98 10.40 -28.03
N ALA A 603 -7.53 11.51 -28.60
CA ALA A 603 -6.15 11.72 -29.00
C ALA A 603 -5.39 12.43 -27.88
N LEU A 604 -4.46 11.73 -27.23
CA LEU A 604 -3.58 12.30 -26.22
C LEU A 604 -2.28 12.69 -26.91
N ARG A 605 -1.97 13.99 -26.96
CA ARG A 605 -0.79 14.54 -27.62
C ARG A 605 0.26 14.98 -26.61
N SER A 606 1.52 14.68 -26.90
CA SER A 606 2.68 15.08 -26.11
C SER A 606 3.84 15.52 -27.00
N GLN A 607 4.72 16.36 -26.45
CA GLN A 607 5.98 16.79 -27.07
C GLN A 607 7.12 16.38 -26.14
N PRO A 608 7.77 15.22 -26.39
CA PRO A 608 8.80 14.70 -25.49
C PRO A 608 10.01 15.63 -25.43
N GLU A 609 10.32 16.19 -24.27
CA GLU A 609 11.50 17.07 -24.10
C GLU A 609 12.82 16.35 -24.42
N ARG A 610 12.85 15.03 -24.20
CA ARG A 610 14.02 14.16 -24.46
C ARG A 610 14.27 13.91 -25.95
N ILE A 611 13.32 14.21 -26.83
CA ILE A 611 13.43 14.06 -28.29
C ILE A 611 12.94 15.35 -28.96
N SER A 612 13.88 16.27 -29.18
CA SER A 612 13.55 17.60 -29.74
C SER A 612 12.91 17.51 -31.12
N GLY A 613 11.88 18.34 -31.33
CA GLY A 613 11.19 18.45 -32.61
C GLY A 613 10.21 17.32 -32.92
N VAL A 614 9.93 16.42 -31.99
CA VAL A 614 8.95 15.33 -32.19
C VAL A 614 7.64 15.64 -31.45
N THR A 615 6.52 15.35 -32.12
CA THR A 615 5.21 15.24 -31.46
C THR A 615 4.81 13.77 -31.45
N PHE A 616 4.40 13.28 -30.29
CA PHE A 616 3.89 11.92 -30.10
C PHE A 616 2.42 11.95 -29.70
N GLU A 617 1.62 11.07 -30.28
CA GLU A 617 0.19 10.99 -29.99
C GLU A 617 -0.24 9.54 -29.73
N ARG A 618 -1.04 9.34 -28.68
CA ARG A 618 -1.76 8.10 -28.40
C ARG A 618 -3.24 8.30 -28.74
N LEU A 619 -3.73 7.55 -29.71
CA LEU A 619 -5.10 7.60 -30.20
C LEU A 619 -5.87 6.43 -29.58
N ILE A 620 -6.90 6.71 -28.79
CA ILE A 620 -7.76 5.71 -28.15
C ILE A 620 -9.16 5.85 -28.73
N ARG A 621 -9.56 4.91 -29.58
CA ARG A 621 -10.87 4.90 -30.24
C ARG A 621 -11.79 3.90 -29.55
N LEU A 622 -12.97 4.35 -29.14
CA LEU A 622 -14.03 3.52 -28.58
C LEU A 622 -15.08 3.24 -29.65
N ALA A 623 -15.06 2.02 -30.20
CA ALA A 623 -15.96 1.58 -31.26
C ALA A 623 -17.28 0.98 -30.70
N GLY A 624 -17.25 0.37 -29.51
CA GLY A 624 -18.38 -0.31 -28.86
C GLY A 624 -18.28 -0.31 -27.33
N SER A 625 -19.25 -0.93 -26.63
CA SER A 625 -19.29 -0.87 -25.17
C SER A 625 -18.12 -1.59 -24.48
N SER A 626 -17.56 -2.63 -25.12
CA SER A 626 -16.46 -3.47 -24.58
C SER A 626 -15.19 -3.53 -25.45
N MET A 627 -15.05 -2.64 -26.45
CA MET A 627 -13.95 -2.69 -27.43
C MET A 627 -13.27 -1.33 -27.59
N LEU A 628 -11.94 -1.32 -27.49
CA LEU A 628 -11.09 -0.17 -27.74
C LEU A 628 -10.09 -0.49 -28.86
N GLU A 629 -9.72 0.53 -29.62
CA GLU A 629 -8.61 0.47 -30.57
C GLU A 629 -7.58 1.54 -30.20
N VAL A 630 -6.32 1.13 -30.08
CA VAL A 630 -5.19 2.00 -29.70
C VAL A 630 -4.22 2.08 -30.86
N GLN A 631 -3.84 3.31 -31.23
CA GLN A 631 -2.82 3.59 -32.22
C GLN A 631 -1.85 4.66 -31.72
N TYR A 632 -0.65 4.66 -32.25
CA TYR A 632 0.35 5.68 -31.96
C TYR A 632 0.73 6.43 -33.23
N ARG A 633 0.88 7.75 -33.10
CA ARG A 633 1.28 8.63 -34.20
C ARG A 633 2.48 9.47 -33.82
N LEU A 634 3.44 9.55 -34.73
CA LEU A 634 4.66 10.34 -34.61
C LEU A 634 4.69 11.40 -35.69
N VAL A 635 4.88 12.66 -35.33
CA VAL A 635 5.15 13.76 -36.26
C VAL A 635 6.57 14.26 -36.01
N ASN A 636 7.41 14.18 -37.04
CA ASN A 636 8.79 14.64 -36.99
C ASN A 636 8.87 16.08 -37.48
N GLY A 637 8.84 17.05 -36.57
CA GLY A 637 9.07 18.47 -36.85
C GLY A 637 10.53 18.90 -36.80
N SER A 638 11.48 17.96 -36.65
CA SER A 638 12.92 18.27 -36.65
C SER A 638 13.47 18.41 -38.07
N SER A 639 14.70 18.91 -38.20
CA SER A 639 15.41 19.04 -39.48
C SER A 639 16.06 17.75 -39.98
N SER A 640 15.92 16.62 -39.26
CA SER A 640 16.58 15.35 -39.58
C SER A 640 15.60 14.19 -39.50
N ALA A 641 15.84 13.13 -40.28
CA ALA A 641 15.02 11.93 -40.19
C ALA A 641 15.19 11.27 -38.81
N CYS A 642 14.14 10.67 -38.27
CA CYS A 642 14.21 9.90 -37.03
C CYS A 642 13.64 8.49 -37.23
N THR A 643 14.17 7.54 -36.47
CA THR A 643 13.69 6.16 -36.43
C THR A 643 13.38 5.86 -34.98
N LEU A 644 12.09 5.75 -34.68
CA LEU A 644 11.58 5.50 -33.33
C LEU A 644 10.56 4.36 -33.38
N GLU A 645 10.31 3.80 -32.21
CA GLU A 645 9.41 2.69 -31.96
C GLU A 645 8.58 2.98 -30.71
N VAL A 646 7.47 2.27 -30.56
CA VAL A 646 6.63 2.28 -29.35
C VAL A 646 6.62 0.89 -28.75
N SER A 647 6.96 0.77 -27.46
CA SER A 647 6.53 -0.37 -26.66
C SER A 647 5.12 -0.12 -26.15
N ALA A 648 4.22 -1.08 -26.28
CA ALA A 648 2.84 -1.02 -25.80
C ALA A 648 2.50 -2.29 -25.02
N GLY A 649 2.33 -2.17 -23.71
CA GLY A 649 2.04 -3.28 -22.80
C GLY A 649 0.59 -3.25 -22.33
N THR A 650 -0.03 -4.42 -22.21
CA THR A 650 -1.36 -4.56 -21.57
C THR A 650 -1.25 -5.52 -20.39
N SER A 651 -1.84 -5.18 -19.25
CA SER A 651 -2.10 -6.12 -18.15
C SER A 651 -3.60 -6.32 -17.98
N ALA A 652 -4.02 -7.57 -17.74
CA ALA A 652 -5.37 -7.85 -17.28
C ALA A 652 -5.39 -7.69 -15.75
N GLU A 653 -6.33 -6.88 -15.27
CA GLU A 653 -6.53 -6.58 -13.86
C GLU A 653 -7.82 -7.26 -13.39
N LEU A 654 -8.00 -8.54 -13.68
CA LEU A 654 -9.22 -9.31 -13.32
C LEU A 654 -9.30 -9.59 -11.81
N ASP A 655 -9.17 -8.56 -10.97
CA ASP A 655 -9.30 -8.62 -9.51
C ASP A 655 -10.71 -9.09 -9.13
N GLY A 656 -10.80 -10.11 -8.29
CA GLY A 656 -12.06 -10.75 -7.89
C GLY A 656 -12.50 -11.90 -8.79
N VAL A 657 -11.90 -12.05 -9.98
CA VAL A 657 -12.01 -13.30 -10.74
C VAL A 657 -11.22 -14.35 -9.99
N ARG A 658 -11.95 -15.27 -9.36
CA ARG A 658 -11.39 -16.44 -8.72
C ARG A 658 -10.60 -17.21 -9.75
N GLN A 659 -11.09 -17.28 -11.00
CA GLN A 659 -10.64 -18.19 -12.06
C GLN A 659 -10.07 -17.73 -13.40
N SER A 660 -8.87 -17.13 -13.49
CA SER A 660 -8.30 -16.69 -14.78
C SER A 660 -7.39 -17.71 -15.50
N GLN A 661 -7.69 -17.94 -16.78
CA GLN A 661 -6.92 -18.71 -17.76
C GLN A 661 -6.46 -17.76 -18.86
N ILE A 662 -5.39 -18.11 -19.55
CA ILE A 662 -4.94 -17.44 -20.76
C ILE A 662 -5.17 -18.35 -21.97
N ALA A 663 -5.46 -17.76 -23.11
CA ALA A 663 -5.57 -18.45 -24.37
C ALA A 663 -4.82 -17.71 -25.47
N CYS A 664 -4.12 -18.47 -26.31
CA CYS A 664 -3.48 -18.00 -27.52
C CYS A 664 -3.29 -19.18 -28.49
N VAL A 665 -2.71 -18.95 -29.67
CA VAL A 665 -2.39 -20.03 -30.61
C VAL A 665 -0.88 -20.16 -30.74
N VAL A 666 -0.34 -21.30 -30.34
CA VAL A 666 1.09 -21.63 -30.41
C VAL A 666 1.28 -22.74 -31.44
N ASP A 667 2.14 -22.51 -32.44
CA ASP A 667 2.43 -23.45 -33.53
C ASP A 667 1.17 -24.07 -34.17
N GLY A 668 0.15 -23.24 -34.41
CA GLY A 668 -1.13 -23.63 -35.01
C GLY A 668 -2.15 -24.28 -34.06
N ASN A 669 -1.80 -24.53 -32.80
CA ASN A 669 -2.67 -25.13 -31.80
C ASN A 669 -3.18 -24.09 -30.82
N VAL A 670 -4.48 -24.10 -30.51
CA VAL A 670 -5.01 -23.26 -29.44
C VAL A 670 -4.53 -23.83 -28.11
N ILE A 671 -3.78 -23.03 -27.39
CA ILE A 671 -3.41 -23.32 -26.01
C ILE A 671 -4.36 -22.55 -25.12
N VAL A 672 -4.94 -23.24 -24.15
CA VAL A 672 -5.69 -22.66 -23.04
C VAL A 672 -5.06 -23.20 -21.78
N ASP A 673 -4.47 -22.33 -20.99
CA ASP A 673 -3.72 -22.71 -19.79
C ASP A 673 -3.89 -21.63 -18.71
N GLU A 674 -3.34 -21.83 -17.52
CA GLU A 674 -3.43 -20.85 -16.43
C GLU A 674 -2.57 -19.63 -16.68
N SER A 675 -3.13 -18.44 -16.43
CA SER A 675 -2.45 -17.18 -16.71
C SER A 675 -1.22 -16.90 -15.84
N ASP A 676 -1.02 -17.63 -14.73
CA ASP A 676 0.17 -17.52 -13.87
C ASP A 676 1.29 -18.51 -14.20
N ARG A 677 1.04 -19.47 -15.10
CA ARG A 677 2.01 -20.49 -15.51
C ARG A 677 2.40 -20.38 -16.97
N PHE A 678 1.53 -19.80 -17.78
CA PHE A 678 1.67 -19.78 -19.22
C PHE A 678 1.22 -18.40 -19.76
N PRO A 679 1.86 -17.89 -20.82
CA PRO A 679 3.13 -18.35 -21.38
C PRO A 679 4.28 -18.15 -20.38
N ASP A 680 5.24 -19.09 -20.35
CA ASP A 680 6.53 -18.86 -19.70
C ASP A 680 7.40 -18.05 -20.66
N TRP A 681 7.34 -16.73 -20.54
CA TRP A 681 8.03 -15.80 -21.43
C TRP A 681 9.56 -15.83 -21.27
N ASP A 682 10.07 -16.46 -20.19
CA ASP A 682 11.50 -16.66 -19.94
C ASP A 682 12.01 -18.00 -20.51
N ASP A 683 11.13 -18.88 -21.00
CA ASP A 683 11.52 -20.14 -21.65
C ASP A 683 12.02 -19.87 -23.09
N PRO A 684 13.32 -20.07 -23.38
CA PRO A 684 13.88 -19.89 -24.73
C PRO A 684 13.31 -20.87 -25.77
N SER A 685 12.54 -21.89 -25.35
CA SER A 685 11.81 -22.81 -26.21
C SER A 685 10.32 -22.48 -26.40
N GLY A 686 9.80 -21.43 -25.73
CA GLY A 686 8.38 -21.06 -25.71
C GLY A 686 8.06 -19.56 -25.92
N GLY A 687 9.05 -18.74 -26.31
CA GLY A 687 8.88 -17.30 -26.51
C GLY A 687 7.90 -16.89 -27.64
N ALA A 688 7.58 -15.61 -27.69
CA ALA A 688 6.64 -14.95 -28.62
C ALA A 688 6.69 -15.34 -30.11
N SER A 689 7.83 -15.85 -30.59
CA SER A 689 8.03 -16.32 -31.97
C SER A 689 7.12 -17.49 -32.37
N HIS A 690 6.42 -18.11 -31.43
CA HIS A 690 5.52 -19.25 -31.67
C HIS A 690 4.04 -18.86 -31.79
N LEU A 691 3.67 -17.60 -31.53
CA LEU A 691 2.27 -17.16 -31.65
C LEU A 691 1.83 -17.13 -33.11
N SER A 692 1.00 -18.09 -33.49
CA SER A 692 0.53 -18.28 -34.88
C SER A 692 -0.67 -17.42 -35.24
N GLU A 693 -1.41 -16.93 -34.24
CA GLU A 693 -2.49 -15.96 -34.43
C GLU A 693 -2.19 -14.73 -33.56
N PRO A 694 -2.29 -13.49 -34.09
CA PRO A 694 -1.91 -12.28 -33.38
C PRO A 694 -3.01 -11.81 -32.41
N TRP A 695 -3.34 -12.67 -31.46
CA TRP A 695 -4.17 -12.37 -30.31
C TRP A 695 -3.77 -13.22 -29.10
N ILE A 696 -3.98 -12.67 -27.91
CA ILE A 696 -3.88 -13.36 -26.63
C ILE A 696 -4.98 -12.85 -25.70
N ALA A 697 -5.58 -13.74 -24.91
CA ALA A 697 -6.70 -13.39 -24.04
C ALA A 697 -6.56 -14.02 -22.67
N GLU A 698 -6.68 -13.22 -21.60
CA GLU A 698 -6.86 -13.71 -20.23
C GLU A 698 -8.34 -13.63 -19.86
N PHE A 699 -8.93 -14.69 -19.32
CA PHE A 699 -10.37 -14.80 -19.08
C PHE A 699 -10.70 -15.69 -17.88
N GLY A 700 -11.81 -15.39 -17.20
CA GLY A 700 -12.26 -16.12 -16.01
C GLY A 700 -13.54 -15.54 -15.42
N ASP A 701 -14.32 -16.37 -14.72
CA ASP A 701 -15.63 -15.99 -14.11
C ASP A 701 -16.56 -15.22 -15.05
N GLY A 702 -16.55 -15.60 -16.34
CA GLY A 702 -17.38 -14.98 -17.38
C GLY A 702 -16.88 -13.61 -17.87
N MET A 703 -15.66 -13.20 -17.51
CA MET A 703 -14.99 -11.99 -17.98
C MET A 703 -13.74 -12.33 -18.79
N VAL A 704 -13.38 -11.47 -19.74
CA VAL A 704 -12.18 -11.64 -20.57
C VAL A 704 -11.55 -10.29 -20.91
N VAL A 705 -10.23 -10.28 -20.92
CA VAL A 705 -9.37 -9.23 -21.45
C VAL A 705 -8.57 -9.80 -22.60
N GLY A 706 -8.72 -9.23 -23.79
CA GLY A 706 -8.03 -9.67 -25.00
C GLY A 706 -7.19 -8.57 -25.62
N VAL A 707 -5.99 -8.92 -26.06
CA VAL A 707 -5.13 -8.08 -26.90
C VAL A 707 -5.09 -8.70 -28.29
N ILE A 708 -5.38 -7.90 -29.32
CA ILE A 708 -5.36 -8.29 -30.73
C ILE A 708 -4.47 -7.29 -31.48
N TRP A 709 -3.56 -7.78 -32.32
CA TRP A 709 -2.71 -6.93 -33.15
C TRP A 709 -2.68 -7.42 -34.59
N SER A 710 -2.26 -6.56 -35.52
CA SER A 710 -2.08 -6.93 -36.93
C SER A 710 -0.61 -7.03 -37.34
N ASP A 711 0.24 -6.21 -36.73
CA ASP A 711 1.67 -6.14 -37.03
C ASP A 711 2.44 -5.65 -35.80
N ALA A 712 3.57 -6.28 -35.51
CA ALA A 712 4.51 -5.90 -34.46
C ALA A 712 5.91 -6.40 -34.84
N ARG A 713 6.94 -5.58 -34.61
CA ARG A 713 8.35 -5.98 -34.81
C ARG A 713 8.72 -7.12 -33.87
N ASP A 714 8.21 -7.04 -32.65
CA ASP A 714 8.52 -7.93 -31.55
C ASP A 714 7.30 -8.05 -30.64
N VAL A 715 7.15 -9.20 -30.02
CA VAL A 715 6.14 -9.44 -28.99
C VAL A 715 6.89 -10.00 -27.78
N THR A 716 6.67 -9.45 -26.60
CA THR A 716 7.28 -9.86 -25.33
C THR A 716 6.19 -9.88 -24.25
N SER A 717 6.57 -10.00 -22.98
CA SER A 717 5.65 -9.80 -21.86
C SER A 717 6.39 -9.37 -20.61
N ASP A 718 5.79 -8.42 -19.90
CA ASP A 718 6.21 -7.97 -18.57
C ASP A 718 5.10 -8.22 -17.52
N ASN A 719 3.86 -8.57 -17.94
CA ASN A 719 2.68 -8.71 -17.07
C ASN A 719 1.59 -9.65 -17.64
N ARG A 720 1.93 -10.93 -17.88
CA ARG A 720 1.06 -12.05 -18.37
C ARG A 720 0.53 -11.92 -19.81
N LEU A 721 -0.01 -10.77 -20.21
CA LEU A 721 -0.44 -10.48 -21.59
C LEU A 721 0.69 -9.85 -22.43
N ALA A 722 0.47 -9.74 -23.75
CA ALA A 722 1.48 -9.29 -24.70
C ALA A 722 1.92 -7.82 -24.50
N GLU A 723 3.23 -7.60 -24.53
CA GLU A 723 3.88 -6.32 -24.79
C GLU A 723 4.34 -6.29 -26.26
N LEU A 724 4.00 -5.24 -26.99
CA LEU A 724 4.22 -5.14 -28.43
C LEU A 724 5.23 -4.04 -28.75
N ILE A 725 6.24 -4.35 -29.57
CA ILE A 725 7.14 -3.34 -30.13
C ILE A 725 6.67 -2.97 -31.54
N LEU A 726 6.19 -1.74 -31.69
CA LEU A 726 5.59 -1.20 -32.92
C LEU A 726 6.54 -0.18 -33.57
N PRO A 727 7.05 -0.44 -34.78
CA PRO A 727 7.95 0.49 -35.46
C PRO A 727 7.19 1.62 -36.16
N PHE A 728 7.72 2.85 -36.11
CA PHE A 728 7.29 3.93 -37.01
C PHE A 728 8.00 3.89 -38.37
N GLY A 729 9.07 3.10 -38.49
CA GLY A 729 10.02 3.19 -39.59
C GLY A 729 10.84 4.49 -39.54
N THR A 730 11.48 4.82 -40.65
CA THR A 730 12.25 6.08 -40.79
C THR A 730 11.32 7.21 -41.22
N VAL A 731 11.12 8.19 -40.33
CA VAL A 731 10.24 9.33 -40.55
C VAL A 731 11.06 10.55 -40.98
N ALA A 732 10.86 11.01 -42.21
CA ALA A 732 11.54 12.18 -42.77
C ALA A 732 11.20 13.49 -42.02
N PRO A 733 12.03 14.55 -42.14
CA PRO A 733 11.68 15.90 -41.66
C PRO A 733 10.32 16.37 -42.18
N GLY A 734 9.45 16.87 -41.30
CA GLY A 734 8.06 17.23 -41.58
C GLY A 734 7.11 16.04 -41.77
N GLY A 735 7.62 14.81 -41.73
CA GLY A 735 6.86 13.59 -41.96
C GLY A 735 6.00 13.17 -40.77
N THR A 736 5.00 12.33 -41.04
CA THR A 736 4.13 11.70 -40.04
C THR A 736 4.09 10.20 -40.28
N ALA A 737 4.18 9.40 -39.22
CA ALA A 737 4.01 7.96 -39.25
C ALA A 737 2.99 7.53 -38.19
N THR A 738 2.24 6.45 -38.45
CA THR A 738 1.27 5.86 -37.53
C THR A 738 1.52 4.37 -37.45
N THR A 739 1.45 3.79 -36.26
CA THR A 739 1.62 2.34 -36.06
C THR A 739 0.40 1.56 -36.55
N ALA A 740 0.55 0.25 -36.68
CA ALA A 740 -0.59 -0.65 -36.72
C ALA A 740 -1.49 -0.49 -35.46
N PRO A 741 -2.81 -0.70 -35.58
CA PRO A 741 -3.72 -0.67 -34.44
C PRO A 741 -3.56 -1.88 -33.52
N ILE A 742 -3.75 -1.64 -32.22
CA ILE A 742 -3.97 -2.66 -31.20
C ILE A 742 -5.44 -2.62 -30.83
N ALA A 743 -6.14 -3.74 -30.97
CA ALA A 743 -7.50 -3.90 -30.48
C ALA A 743 -7.48 -4.50 -29.06
N LEU A 744 -8.19 -3.85 -28.14
CA LEU A 744 -8.36 -4.30 -26.76
C LEU A 744 -9.83 -4.63 -26.52
N TYR A 745 -10.09 -5.85 -26.08
CA TYR A 745 -11.41 -6.28 -25.61
C TYR A 745 -11.38 -6.41 -24.10
N ALA A 746 -12.37 -5.85 -23.41
CA ALA A 746 -12.52 -5.96 -21.97
C ALA A 746 -14.01 -6.05 -21.62
N GLY A 747 -14.45 -7.17 -21.06
CA GLY A 747 -15.86 -7.35 -20.72
C GLY A 747 -16.29 -8.82 -20.64
N PRO A 748 -17.60 -9.10 -20.71
CA PRO A 748 -18.11 -10.44 -20.54
C PRO A 748 -17.70 -11.37 -21.70
N GLY A 749 -17.54 -12.66 -21.39
CA GLY A 749 -17.20 -13.75 -22.30
C GLY A 749 -15.94 -14.52 -21.89
N ASP A 750 -15.39 -15.24 -22.86
CA ASP A 750 -14.14 -15.99 -22.76
C ASP A 750 -13.24 -15.68 -23.97
N TRP A 751 -12.14 -16.43 -24.13
CA TRP A 751 -11.23 -16.25 -25.26
C TRP A 751 -11.89 -16.42 -26.65
N HIS A 752 -13.02 -17.14 -26.78
CA HIS A 752 -13.73 -17.24 -28.05
C HIS A 752 -14.26 -15.88 -28.49
N ALA A 753 -14.66 -15.02 -27.54
CA ALA A 753 -15.09 -13.66 -27.81
C ALA A 753 -13.96 -12.81 -28.42
N VAL A 754 -12.71 -13.04 -27.99
CA VAL A 754 -11.52 -12.35 -28.51
C VAL A 754 -11.14 -12.91 -29.89
N ARG A 755 -11.00 -14.23 -30.01
CA ARG A 755 -10.60 -14.88 -31.28
C ARG A 755 -11.63 -14.68 -32.39
N SER A 756 -12.92 -14.68 -32.10
CA SER A 756 -13.97 -14.42 -33.11
C SER A 756 -13.90 -13.00 -33.66
N ARG A 757 -13.53 -12.01 -32.83
CA ARG A 757 -13.29 -10.63 -33.26
C ARG A 757 -12.05 -10.53 -34.13
N TRP A 758 -10.95 -11.19 -33.73
CA TRP A 758 -9.76 -11.29 -34.59
C TRP A 758 -10.11 -11.88 -35.98
N ARG A 759 -10.85 -13.00 -36.04
CA ARG A 759 -11.27 -13.65 -37.29
C ARG A 759 -12.22 -12.82 -38.16
N SER A 760 -13.08 -12.02 -37.55
CA SER A 760 -14.10 -11.26 -38.29
C SER A 760 -13.61 -9.88 -38.73
N GLN A 761 -12.68 -9.27 -38.00
CA GLN A 761 -12.29 -7.86 -38.20
C GLN A 761 -10.82 -7.68 -38.61
N TYR A 762 -9.92 -8.62 -38.28
CA TYR A 762 -8.47 -8.44 -38.43
C TYR A 762 -7.77 -9.51 -39.30
N SER A 763 -8.33 -10.72 -39.44
CA SER A 763 -7.67 -11.81 -40.20
C SER A 763 -7.61 -11.60 -41.73
N SER A 764 -8.41 -10.68 -42.30
CA SER A 764 -8.33 -10.33 -43.73
C SER A 764 -7.11 -9.47 -44.09
N GLN A 765 -6.33 -9.02 -43.10
CA GLN A 765 -5.10 -8.25 -43.28
C GLN A 765 -3.83 -9.07 -42.98
N SER A 766 -3.97 -10.32 -42.51
CA SER A 766 -2.87 -11.20 -42.12
C SER A 766 -2.52 -12.16 -43.25
N SER A 767 -1.36 -11.99 -43.88
CA SER A 767 -0.85 -12.92 -44.91
C SER A 767 -0.16 -14.12 -44.27
N THR A 768 -0.90 -15.15 -43.87
CA THR A 768 -0.35 -16.50 -43.69
C THR A 768 -1.43 -17.57 -43.87
N SER A 769 -1.13 -18.57 -44.70
CA SER A 769 -2.05 -19.57 -45.24
C SER A 769 -2.06 -20.90 -44.46
N GLY A 770 -3.27 -21.41 -44.20
CA GLY A 770 -3.63 -22.84 -44.23
C GLY A 770 -3.44 -23.65 -42.95
N HIS A 771 -4.55 -24.12 -42.36
CA HIS A 771 -5.05 -25.51 -42.45
C HIS A 771 -6.34 -25.66 -41.62
N ALA A 772 -7.33 -26.33 -42.19
CA ALA A 772 -8.64 -26.57 -41.60
C ALA A 772 -8.68 -27.92 -40.86
N GLY A 773 -9.35 -27.93 -39.72
CA GLY A 773 -9.96 -29.12 -39.13
C GLY A 773 -9.61 -29.35 -37.66
N THR A 774 -10.55 -29.11 -36.74
CA THR A 774 -11.28 -30.20 -36.03
C THR A 774 -12.28 -29.67 -35.01
N GLN A 775 -13.47 -30.27 -35.09
CA GLN A 775 -14.51 -30.59 -34.10
C GLN A 775 -14.88 -29.62 -32.96
N SER A 776 -16.18 -29.32 -32.94
CA SER A 776 -16.88 -28.66 -31.85
C SER A 776 -17.03 -29.57 -30.65
N HIS A 777 -16.68 -29.07 -29.47
CA HIS A 777 -17.33 -29.52 -28.23
C HIS A 777 -18.42 -28.50 -27.88
N GLY A 778 -19.64 -29.03 -27.72
CA GLY A 778 -20.85 -28.28 -27.44
C GLY A 778 -20.83 -27.60 -26.06
N PRO A 779 -21.89 -26.82 -25.76
CA PRO A 779 -21.95 -25.91 -24.63
C PRO A 779 -21.79 -26.65 -23.31
N ALA A 780 -20.98 -26.08 -22.41
CA ALA A 780 -20.97 -26.44 -21.00
C ALA A 780 -22.40 -26.35 -20.47
N ALA A 781 -22.90 -27.47 -19.94
CA ALA A 781 -24.22 -27.57 -19.37
C ALA A 781 -24.38 -26.53 -18.25
N ALA A 782 -25.45 -25.73 -18.32
CA ALA A 782 -25.92 -24.95 -17.20
C ALA A 782 -26.12 -25.89 -16.00
N HIS A 783 -25.42 -25.62 -14.89
CA HIS A 783 -25.67 -26.34 -13.65
C HIS A 783 -27.10 -26.03 -13.18
N PRO A 784 -27.89 -27.06 -12.81
CA PRO A 784 -29.14 -26.83 -12.11
C PRO A 784 -28.86 -26.23 -10.74
N SER A 785 -29.73 -25.32 -10.31
CA SER A 785 -29.63 -24.51 -9.10
C SER A 785 -29.97 -25.32 -7.84
N ILE A 786 -29.17 -26.35 -7.55
CA ILE A 786 -29.30 -27.23 -6.38
C ILE A 786 -28.26 -26.83 -5.33
N GLU A 787 -28.71 -26.58 -4.10
CA GLU A 787 -27.86 -26.31 -2.94
C GLU A 787 -28.02 -27.44 -1.92
N ILE A 788 -26.90 -27.97 -1.43
CA ILE A 788 -26.87 -28.96 -0.34
C ILE A 788 -26.06 -28.38 0.82
N THR A 789 -26.67 -28.33 2.01
CA THR A 789 -26.02 -27.87 3.24
C THR A 789 -26.13 -28.90 4.36
N ILE A 790 -25.19 -28.83 5.32
CA ILE A 790 -25.24 -29.59 6.57
C ILE A 790 -25.43 -28.60 7.72
N GLU A 791 -26.45 -28.79 8.56
CA GLU A 791 -26.76 -27.84 9.65
C GLU A 791 -25.72 -27.84 10.77
N ARG A 792 -25.16 -29.00 11.10
CA ARG A 792 -24.15 -29.18 12.17
C ARG A 792 -22.92 -29.93 11.65
N PRO A 793 -21.95 -29.21 11.06
CA PRO A 793 -20.76 -29.84 10.52
C PRO A 793 -19.73 -30.21 11.59
N PHE A 794 -19.94 -29.79 12.84
CA PHE A 794 -19.01 -29.99 13.95
C PHE A 794 -19.40 -31.20 14.81
N ALA A 795 -18.44 -32.09 15.04
CA ALA A 795 -18.61 -33.30 15.84
C ALA A 795 -17.85 -33.23 17.17
N VAL A 796 -18.44 -33.81 18.22
CA VAL A 796 -17.79 -34.06 19.51
C VAL A 796 -17.73 -35.56 19.74
N GLY A 797 -16.53 -36.09 19.94
CA GLY A 797 -16.30 -37.52 20.09
C GLY A 797 -16.34 -38.27 18.76
N ASN A 798 -16.76 -39.54 18.77
CA ASN A 798 -16.72 -40.42 17.60
C ASN A 798 -18.07 -40.52 16.87
N GLN A 799 -18.98 -39.57 17.08
CA GLN A 799 -20.30 -39.57 16.45
C GLN A 799 -20.74 -38.13 16.18
N VAL A 800 -21.42 -37.93 15.04
CA VAL A 800 -22.06 -36.65 14.71
C VAL A 800 -23.52 -36.88 14.37
N THR A 801 -24.40 -36.12 15.01
CA THR A 801 -25.83 -36.06 14.69
C THR A 801 -26.11 -34.69 14.08
N THR A 802 -26.52 -34.71 12.83
CA THR A 802 -26.72 -33.53 11.99
C THR A 802 -27.88 -33.76 11.03
N SER A 803 -28.11 -32.86 10.08
CA SER A 803 -29.10 -33.00 9.03
C SER A 803 -28.52 -32.50 7.71
N VAL A 804 -28.94 -33.14 6.63
CA VAL A 804 -28.65 -32.72 5.25
C VAL A 804 -29.86 -31.98 4.73
N SER A 805 -29.68 -30.74 4.31
CA SER A 805 -30.71 -29.91 3.70
C SER A 805 -30.48 -29.83 2.20
N VAL A 806 -31.50 -30.13 1.40
CA VAL A 806 -31.49 -30.03 -0.06
C VAL A 806 -32.45 -28.95 -0.51
N THR A 807 -31.95 -27.94 -1.20
CA THR A 807 -32.71 -26.81 -1.73
C THR A 807 -32.58 -26.74 -3.25
N HIS A 808 -33.66 -26.40 -3.95
CA HIS A 808 -33.67 -26.15 -5.39
C HIS A 808 -34.16 -24.72 -5.64
N ALA A 809 -33.45 -23.94 -6.47
CA ALA A 809 -33.81 -22.54 -6.70
C ALA A 809 -34.89 -22.36 -7.78
N ASN A 810 -35.20 -23.39 -8.57
CA ASN A 810 -36.27 -23.34 -9.54
C ASN A 810 -37.62 -23.69 -8.88
N ASP A 811 -38.70 -23.15 -9.44
CA ASP A 811 -40.07 -23.42 -8.96
C ASP A 811 -40.55 -24.85 -9.25
N ASP A 812 -39.90 -25.54 -10.20
CA ASP A 812 -40.23 -26.94 -10.52
C ASP A 812 -39.74 -27.89 -9.40
N PRO A 813 -40.63 -28.75 -8.88
CA PRO A 813 -40.26 -29.73 -7.87
C PRO A 813 -39.27 -30.75 -8.44
N MET A 814 -38.20 -31.01 -7.70
CA MET A 814 -37.19 -32.01 -8.03
C MET A 814 -37.31 -33.18 -7.06
N THR A 815 -37.37 -34.40 -7.60
CA THR A 815 -37.31 -35.63 -6.82
C THR A 815 -35.99 -36.36 -7.06
N GLY A 816 -35.35 -36.82 -6.00
CA GLY A 816 -34.12 -37.60 -6.08
C GLY A 816 -33.84 -38.39 -4.81
N HIS A 817 -32.94 -39.35 -4.90
CA HIS A 817 -32.50 -40.19 -3.79
C HIS A 817 -31.19 -39.66 -3.21
N VAL A 818 -31.10 -39.54 -1.89
CA VAL A 818 -29.92 -38.97 -1.22
C VAL A 818 -29.10 -40.09 -0.58
N PHE A 819 -27.82 -40.13 -0.92
CA PHE A 819 -26.82 -40.99 -0.29
C PHE A 819 -25.75 -40.13 0.36
N LEU A 820 -25.16 -40.64 1.44
CA LEU A 820 -24.09 -39.97 2.15
C LEU A 820 -22.87 -40.88 2.23
N GLU A 821 -21.80 -40.49 1.56
CA GLU A 821 -20.52 -41.19 1.56
C GLU A 821 -19.64 -40.65 2.69
N HIS A 822 -19.18 -41.53 3.57
CA HIS A 822 -18.38 -41.20 4.75
C HIS A 822 -17.29 -42.27 4.97
N PRO A 823 -16.31 -42.06 5.87
CA PRO A 823 -15.16 -42.97 6.03
C PRO A 823 -15.52 -44.43 6.35
N ASN A 824 -16.69 -44.68 6.93
CA ASN A 824 -17.15 -46.02 7.30
C ASN A 824 -18.08 -46.65 6.23
N GLY A 825 -18.29 -46.00 5.08
CA GLY A 825 -19.09 -46.51 3.95
C GLY A 825 -20.11 -45.51 3.42
N THR A 826 -21.14 -46.00 2.71
CA THR A 826 -22.24 -45.19 2.19
C THR A 826 -23.50 -45.45 3.00
N THR A 827 -24.17 -44.38 3.45
CA THR A 827 -25.47 -44.43 4.12
C THR A 827 -26.55 -43.98 3.16
N ASP A 828 -27.63 -44.74 3.06
CA ASP A 828 -28.81 -44.36 2.32
C ASP A 828 -29.73 -43.49 3.19
N LEU A 829 -30.04 -42.27 2.74
CA LEU A 829 -30.89 -41.31 3.44
C LEU A 829 -32.32 -41.25 2.87
N GLY A 830 -32.60 -42.00 1.80
CA GLY A 830 -33.92 -42.11 1.18
C GLY A 830 -34.24 -41.05 0.12
N GLU A 831 -35.48 -41.07 -0.35
CA GLU A 831 -35.99 -40.18 -1.40
C GLU A 831 -36.41 -38.80 -0.83
N VAL A 832 -35.99 -37.74 -1.51
CA VAL A 832 -36.35 -36.34 -1.21
C VAL A 832 -37.10 -35.74 -2.40
N SER A 833 -38.09 -34.90 -2.11
CA SER A 833 -38.86 -34.17 -3.12
C SER A 833 -39.05 -32.72 -2.70
N THR A 834 -38.44 -31.78 -3.41
CA THR A 834 -38.52 -30.34 -3.12
C THR A 834 -39.86 -29.77 -3.56
N ARG A 835 -40.37 -28.74 -2.87
CA ARG A 835 -41.66 -28.09 -3.18
C ARG A 835 -41.43 -26.59 -3.46
N GLY A 836 -41.27 -26.22 -4.73
CA GLY A 836 -41.09 -24.82 -5.15
C GLY A 836 -39.73 -24.22 -4.76
N SER A 837 -39.42 -23.03 -5.30
CA SER A 837 -38.13 -22.36 -5.11
C SER A 837 -37.87 -22.04 -3.63
N GLY A 838 -36.67 -22.38 -3.15
CA GLY A 838 -36.15 -21.94 -1.85
C GLY A 838 -36.66 -22.69 -0.60
N ASN A 839 -37.51 -23.72 -0.74
CA ASN A 839 -37.95 -24.54 0.41
C ASN A 839 -37.04 -25.76 0.62
N PRO A 840 -36.24 -25.83 1.70
CA PRO A 840 -35.33 -26.96 1.94
C PRO A 840 -36.06 -28.24 2.37
N VAL A 841 -35.61 -29.38 1.86
CA VAL A 841 -35.95 -30.71 2.40
C VAL A 841 -34.83 -31.15 3.34
N VAL A 842 -35.17 -31.32 4.62
CA VAL A 842 -34.20 -31.63 5.68
C VAL A 842 -34.27 -33.11 6.05
N VAL A 843 -33.15 -33.82 5.96
CA VAL A 843 -33.02 -35.24 6.31
C VAL A 843 -32.05 -35.41 7.48
N PRO A 844 -32.50 -35.86 8.65
CA PRO A 844 -31.63 -36.09 9.79
C PRO A 844 -30.70 -37.28 9.55
N VAL A 845 -29.44 -37.16 9.98
CA VAL A 845 -28.44 -38.21 9.85
C VAL A 845 -27.56 -38.30 11.09
N THR A 846 -27.20 -39.54 11.46
CA THR A 846 -26.22 -39.81 12.50
C THR A 846 -25.10 -40.67 11.93
N LEU A 847 -23.87 -40.15 12.00
CA LEU A 847 -22.68 -40.81 11.47
C LEU A 847 -21.76 -41.23 12.61
N ALA A 848 -21.29 -42.47 12.58
CA ALA A 848 -20.14 -42.90 13.36
C ALA A 848 -18.86 -42.43 12.66
N LEU A 849 -17.96 -41.80 13.40
CA LEU A 849 -16.64 -41.37 12.95
C LEU A 849 -15.58 -42.38 13.40
N PRO A 850 -14.48 -42.57 12.64
CA PRO A 850 -13.36 -43.38 13.08
C PRO A 850 -12.85 -42.98 14.48
N GLU A 851 -12.45 -43.96 15.30
CA GLU A 851 -11.95 -43.69 16.64
C GLU A 851 -10.75 -42.72 16.61
N TRP A 852 -10.75 -41.70 17.47
CA TRP A 852 -9.67 -40.71 17.48
C TRP A 852 -8.33 -41.28 17.95
N GLY A 853 -8.32 -42.28 18.84
CA GLY A 853 -7.09 -42.88 19.36
C GLY A 853 -6.26 -43.59 18.29
N THR A 854 -6.90 -44.08 17.22
CA THR A 854 -6.25 -44.83 16.13
C THR A 854 -5.87 -43.96 14.93
N THR A 855 -6.72 -43.00 14.57
CA THR A 855 -6.55 -42.20 13.35
C THR A 855 -5.88 -40.85 13.58
N GLY A 856 -6.12 -40.22 14.74
CA GLY A 856 -5.68 -38.84 14.99
C GLY A 856 -6.42 -37.76 14.17
N GLN A 857 -7.29 -38.13 13.22
CA GLN A 857 -7.85 -37.28 12.16
C GLN A 857 -9.02 -36.41 12.64
N ALA A 858 -8.97 -35.09 12.48
CA ALA A 858 -10.04 -34.18 12.87
C ALA A 858 -11.08 -33.96 11.75
N ALA A 859 -10.68 -33.84 10.48
CA ALA A 859 -11.63 -33.61 9.38
C ALA A 859 -11.75 -34.83 8.46
N PHE A 860 -12.97 -35.10 7.99
CA PHE A 860 -13.28 -36.29 7.20
C PHE A 860 -13.80 -35.91 5.80
N PRO A 861 -13.35 -36.58 4.73
CA PRO A 861 -13.93 -36.41 3.41
C PRO A 861 -15.33 -37.03 3.41
N VAL A 862 -16.35 -36.17 3.44
CA VAL A 862 -17.76 -36.59 3.39
C VAL A 862 -18.40 -35.94 2.16
N SER A 863 -19.22 -36.69 1.43
CA SER A 863 -19.97 -36.15 0.30
C SER A 863 -21.41 -36.64 0.29
N VAL A 864 -22.33 -35.72 0.00
CA VAL A 864 -23.73 -36.02 -0.27
C VAL A 864 -23.90 -36.25 -1.76
N THR A 865 -24.48 -37.39 -2.13
CA THR A 865 -24.81 -37.74 -3.50
C THR A 865 -26.33 -37.67 -3.67
N LEU A 866 -26.82 -36.84 -4.58
CA LEU A 866 -28.23 -36.75 -4.96
C LEU A 866 -28.42 -37.40 -6.34
N ALA A 867 -29.08 -38.55 -6.39
CA ALA A 867 -29.40 -39.26 -7.61
C ALA A 867 -30.84 -38.93 -8.05
N THR A 868 -31.01 -38.18 -9.13
CA THR A 868 -32.32 -37.93 -9.76
C THR A 868 -32.55 -38.90 -10.92
N SER A 869 -33.72 -38.85 -11.55
CA SER A 869 -34.00 -39.60 -12.78
C SER A 869 -33.15 -39.14 -13.98
N GLU A 870 -32.59 -37.93 -13.93
CA GLU A 870 -31.84 -37.31 -15.03
C GLU A 870 -30.33 -37.34 -14.83
N THR A 871 -29.84 -37.24 -13.58
CA THR A 871 -28.41 -37.13 -13.27
C THR A 871 -28.11 -37.45 -11.81
N THR A 872 -26.85 -37.78 -11.52
CA THR A 872 -26.33 -37.87 -10.15
C THR A 872 -25.42 -36.68 -9.86
N TYR A 873 -25.74 -35.92 -8.81
CA TYR A 873 -24.94 -34.81 -8.30
C TYR A 873 -24.18 -35.25 -7.05
N ARG A 874 -22.93 -34.81 -6.90
CA ARG A 874 -22.11 -35.10 -5.71
C ARG A 874 -21.57 -33.81 -5.13
N PHE A 875 -21.83 -33.58 -3.85
CA PHE A 875 -21.48 -32.36 -3.13
C PHE A 875 -20.58 -32.71 -1.94
N PRO A 876 -19.35 -32.17 -1.87
CA PRO A 876 -18.53 -32.32 -0.67
C PRO A 876 -19.17 -31.51 0.48
N VAL A 877 -19.19 -32.06 1.68
CA VAL A 877 -19.81 -31.44 2.85
C VAL A 877 -18.87 -31.48 4.06
N PRO A 878 -18.87 -30.43 4.91
CA PRO A 878 -17.93 -30.37 6.01
C PRO A 878 -18.38 -31.28 7.15
N ILE A 879 -17.54 -32.24 7.54
CA ILE A 879 -17.65 -32.96 8.81
C ILE A 879 -16.29 -32.86 9.51
N VAL A 880 -16.25 -32.01 10.54
CA VAL A 880 -15.05 -31.72 11.32
C VAL A 880 -15.28 -32.06 12.78
N ARG A 881 -14.48 -32.99 13.27
CA ARG A 881 -14.41 -33.34 14.67
C ARG A 881 -13.56 -32.30 15.39
N VAL A 882 -14.23 -31.42 16.13
CA VAL A 882 -13.62 -30.27 16.80
C VAL A 882 -13.14 -30.58 18.21
N GLY A 883 -13.58 -31.69 18.82
CA GLY A 883 -13.14 -32.12 20.14
C GLY A 883 -13.73 -33.46 20.57
N ASP A 884 -13.36 -33.94 21.75
CA ASP A 884 -13.91 -35.15 22.37
C ASP A 884 -14.66 -34.89 23.68
N GLY A 885 -14.91 -33.60 23.99
CA GLY A 885 -15.71 -33.17 25.12
C GLY A 885 -14.94 -33.08 26.44
N ARG A 886 -13.64 -33.38 26.45
CA ARG A 886 -12.79 -33.12 27.63
C ARG A 886 -12.70 -31.61 27.92
N PRO A 887 -12.40 -31.19 29.15
CA PRO A 887 -12.14 -29.78 29.47
C PRO A 887 -10.88 -29.25 28.76
N VAL A 888 -10.86 -27.95 28.47
CA VAL A 888 -9.66 -27.22 28.01
C VAL A 888 -8.95 -26.66 29.23
N GLY A 889 -7.65 -26.95 29.37
CA GLY A 889 -6.82 -26.32 30.40
C GLY A 889 -6.54 -24.86 30.04
N VAL A 890 -6.77 -23.93 30.96
CA VAL A 890 -6.50 -22.49 30.74
C VAL A 890 -5.49 -22.02 31.77
N THR A 891 -4.35 -21.52 31.31
CA THR A 891 -3.30 -20.97 32.16
C THR A 891 -3.00 -19.53 31.75
N ILE A 892 -3.01 -18.62 32.72
CA ILE A 892 -2.60 -17.23 32.54
C ILE A 892 -1.21 -17.08 33.17
N GLY A 893 -0.29 -16.50 32.43
CA GLY A 893 1.06 -16.20 32.91
C GLY A 893 1.52 -14.85 32.39
N ASP A 894 2.81 -14.56 32.53
CA ASP A 894 3.42 -13.30 32.10
C ASP A 894 4.67 -13.56 31.26
N ILE A 895 4.95 -12.65 30.33
CA ILE A 895 6.18 -12.64 29.53
C ILE A 895 6.86 -11.28 29.62
N ALA A 896 8.16 -11.30 29.91
CA ALA A 896 8.99 -10.11 29.92
C ALA A 896 9.43 -9.76 28.49
N GLN A 897 9.32 -8.48 28.15
CA GLN A 897 9.77 -7.88 26.90
C GLN A 897 10.91 -6.89 27.17
N ASN A 898 11.65 -6.56 26.12
CA ASN A 898 12.69 -5.53 26.19
C ASN A 898 12.11 -4.19 26.67
N GLY A 899 12.93 -3.41 27.38
CA GLY A 899 12.50 -2.14 27.97
C GLY A 899 11.71 -2.28 29.28
N GLY A 900 11.68 -3.45 29.89
CA GLY A 900 11.05 -3.68 31.21
C GLY A 900 9.54 -3.82 31.17
N VAL A 901 8.94 -3.97 29.99
CA VAL A 901 7.51 -4.20 29.82
C VAL A 901 7.20 -5.67 30.12
N THR A 902 6.15 -5.93 30.90
CA THR A 902 5.61 -7.29 31.10
C THR A 902 4.22 -7.37 30.52
N ARG A 903 3.94 -8.43 29.75
CA ARG A 903 2.64 -8.67 29.11
C ARG A 903 2.04 -9.96 29.65
N GLN A 904 0.72 -9.96 29.80
CA GLN A 904 -0.01 -11.19 30.11
C GLN A 904 -0.02 -12.13 28.91
N THR A 905 0.09 -13.41 29.20
CA THR A 905 0.00 -14.52 28.24
C THR A 905 -1.12 -15.45 28.67
N ILE A 906 -1.76 -16.09 27.68
CA ILE A 906 -2.74 -17.14 27.91
C ILE A 906 -2.32 -18.39 27.14
N THR A 907 -2.42 -19.55 27.79
CA THR A 907 -2.24 -20.87 27.19
C THR A 907 -3.55 -21.64 27.31
N LEU A 908 -4.08 -22.09 26.17
CA LEU A 908 -5.21 -23.02 26.08
C LEU A 908 -4.65 -24.41 25.71
N ASP A 909 -4.85 -25.39 26.57
CA ASP A 909 -4.41 -26.78 26.36
C ASP A 909 -5.62 -27.68 26.10
N THR A 910 -5.79 -28.13 24.85
CA THR A 910 -6.87 -29.06 24.49
C THR A 910 -6.52 -30.51 24.84
N GLY A 911 -5.32 -30.79 25.35
CA GLY A 911 -4.75 -32.12 25.52
C GLY A 911 -4.12 -32.71 24.25
N ARG A 912 -4.31 -32.06 23.09
CA ARG A 912 -3.70 -32.45 21.80
C ARG A 912 -3.08 -31.28 21.04
N MET A 913 -3.50 -30.06 21.37
CA MET A 913 -2.96 -28.82 20.84
C MET A 913 -2.84 -27.82 21.99
N ARG A 914 -1.75 -27.05 22.02
CA ARG A 914 -1.62 -25.88 22.88
C ARG A 914 -1.63 -24.60 22.05
N VAL A 915 -2.49 -23.67 22.42
CA VAL A 915 -2.57 -22.33 21.84
C VAL A 915 -1.98 -21.35 22.83
N LYS A 916 -0.89 -20.66 22.48
CA LYS A 916 -0.28 -19.64 23.33
C LYS A 916 -0.44 -18.27 22.69
N ALA A 917 -0.93 -17.30 23.46
CA ALA A 917 -1.28 -15.98 22.97
C ALA A 917 -0.77 -14.85 23.87
N ILE A 918 -0.63 -13.66 23.27
CA ILE A 918 -0.42 -12.38 23.96
C ILE A 918 -1.61 -11.48 23.57
N PRO A 919 -2.71 -11.48 24.36
CA PRO A 919 -3.98 -10.89 23.93
C PRO A 919 -3.92 -9.39 23.62
N THR A 920 -3.02 -8.66 24.28
CA THR A 920 -2.88 -7.20 24.15
C THR A 920 -1.86 -6.76 23.10
N GLU A 921 -1.34 -7.69 22.29
CA GLU A 921 -0.34 -7.43 21.25
C GLU A 921 -0.90 -7.89 19.90
N ARG A 922 -1.76 -7.06 19.28
CA ARG A 922 -2.52 -7.40 18.05
C ARG A 922 -3.40 -8.65 18.17
N GLY A 923 -3.81 -8.99 19.40
CA GLY A 923 -4.51 -10.25 19.67
C GLY A 923 -3.71 -11.50 19.35
N ARG A 924 -2.36 -11.42 19.28
CA ARG A 924 -1.54 -12.43 18.63
C ARG A 924 -1.58 -13.80 19.30
N ILE A 925 -1.82 -14.84 18.50
CA ILE A 925 -1.42 -16.23 18.81
C ILE A 925 0.02 -16.42 18.35
N HIS A 926 0.95 -16.68 19.26
CA HIS A 926 2.37 -16.79 18.92
C HIS A 926 2.87 -18.23 18.79
N ALA A 927 2.11 -19.20 19.32
CA ALA A 927 2.41 -20.62 19.15
C ALA A 927 1.13 -21.46 19.03
N LEU A 928 1.16 -22.40 18.09
CA LEU A 928 0.24 -23.52 17.99
C LEU A 928 1.10 -24.78 18.07
N GLU A 929 0.99 -25.52 19.16
CA GLU A 929 1.88 -26.65 19.45
C GLU A 929 1.11 -27.97 19.45
N THR A 930 1.67 -29.02 18.85
CA THR A 930 1.17 -30.40 19.00
C THR A 930 2.29 -31.31 19.51
N PRO A 931 1.96 -32.47 20.12
CA PRO A 931 2.98 -33.44 20.54
C PRO A 931 3.83 -33.90 19.35
N SER A 932 5.15 -33.91 19.50
CA SER A 932 6.06 -34.41 18.48
C SER A 932 5.86 -35.92 18.28
N PRO A 933 5.95 -36.45 17.06
CA PRO A 933 6.03 -37.89 16.85
C PRO A 933 7.27 -38.40 17.60
N LEU A 934 7.09 -39.33 18.54
CA LEU A 934 8.22 -40.00 19.21
C LEU A 934 9.11 -40.57 18.11
N ALA A 935 10.38 -40.15 18.06
CA ALA A 935 11.36 -40.66 17.11
C ALA A 935 11.44 -42.19 17.24
N THR A 936 10.88 -42.92 16.28
CA THR A 936 11.15 -44.33 16.13
C THR A 936 12.58 -44.46 15.64
N ASN A 937 13.47 -44.95 16.50
CA ASN A 937 14.87 -45.23 16.19
C ASN A 937 14.99 -46.02 14.87
N GLY A 938 15.43 -45.34 13.82
CA GLY A 938 15.76 -45.90 12.51
C GLY A 938 16.93 -45.11 11.92
N ALA A 939 18.00 -45.82 11.58
CA ALA A 939 19.35 -45.29 11.40
C ALA A 939 19.53 -44.26 10.27
N GLY A 940 20.37 -43.26 10.55
CA GLY A 940 21.34 -42.74 9.59
C GLY A 940 20.94 -41.55 8.72
N HIS A 941 20.69 -40.37 9.30
CA HIS A 941 20.83 -39.09 8.59
C HIS A 941 21.75 -38.15 9.37
N THR A 942 22.82 -37.72 8.70
CA THR A 942 23.79 -36.72 9.18
C THR A 942 23.10 -35.38 9.42
N PRO A 943 23.37 -34.69 10.55
CA PRO A 943 22.76 -33.40 10.84
C PRO A 943 23.31 -32.31 9.91
N THR A 944 22.43 -31.69 9.12
CA THR A 944 22.65 -30.42 8.43
C THR A 944 22.79 -29.27 9.44
N PRO A 945 23.47 -28.16 9.09
CA PRO A 945 23.83 -27.12 10.05
C PRO A 945 22.58 -26.40 10.61
N SER A 946 22.72 -25.95 11.85
CA SER A 946 21.69 -25.48 12.78
C SER A 946 20.58 -24.58 12.17
N PRO A 947 19.30 -24.79 12.55
CA PRO A 947 18.21 -23.87 12.19
C PRO A 947 18.31 -22.54 12.96
N PRO A 948 17.73 -21.43 12.46
CA PRO A 948 17.64 -20.19 13.20
C PRO A 948 16.65 -20.35 14.38
N ILE A 949 17.12 -19.97 15.57
CA ILE A 949 16.39 -19.54 16.80
C ILE A 949 14.95 -20.08 16.98
N GLY A 950 14.78 -21.02 17.94
CA GLY A 950 13.56 -21.14 18.75
C GLY A 950 12.68 -22.40 18.61
N THR A 951 13.07 -23.43 17.85
CA THR A 951 12.11 -24.43 17.35
C THR A 951 11.87 -25.68 18.21
N ARG A 952 12.44 -25.80 19.41
CA ARG A 952 12.19 -26.92 20.33
C ARG A 952 12.11 -26.43 21.78
N PHE A 953 10.94 -26.51 22.39
CA PHE A 953 10.78 -26.23 23.82
C PHE A 953 10.98 -27.50 24.66
N ALA A 954 11.58 -27.31 25.84
CA ALA A 954 11.95 -28.37 26.78
C ALA A 954 10.77 -29.27 27.22
N SER A 955 11.13 -30.48 27.66
CA SER A 955 10.24 -31.54 28.14
C SER A 955 9.36 -31.11 29.33
N HIS A 956 8.09 -31.53 29.31
CA HIS A 956 7.17 -31.39 30.43
C HIS A 956 7.49 -32.43 31.54
N PRO A 957 7.50 -32.06 32.84
CA PRO A 957 7.78 -32.99 33.94
C PRO A 957 6.80 -34.17 34.02
N ASP A 958 5.53 -33.96 33.66
CA ASP A 958 4.47 -34.96 33.89
C ASP A 958 4.04 -35.78 32.66
N THR A 959 4.55 -35.52 31.45
CA THR A 959 4.13 -36.26 30.23
C THR A 959 5.27 -36.79 29.36
N GLY A 960 6.50 -36.28 29.49
CA GLY A 960 7.65 -36.78 28.72
C GLY A 960 7.62 -36.54 27.20
N HIS A 961 6.61 -35.84 26.65
CA HIS A 961 6.51 -35.53 25.22
C HIS A 961 7.21 -34.21 24.86
N GLU A 962 8.01 -34.22 23.79
CA GLU A 962 8.49 -33.01 23.10
C GLU A 962 7.29 -32.39 22.34
N TRP A 963 7.19 -31.06 22.27
CA TRP A 963 6.12 -30.35 21.55
C TRP A 963 6.71 -29.57 20.38
N THR A 964 6.04 -29.64 19.23
CA THR A 964 6.43 -28.93 18.00
C THR A 964 5.55 -27.71 17.80
N ASN A 965 6.14 -26.51 17.70
CA ASN A 965 5.42 -25.28 17.36
C ASN A 965 5.30 -25.14 15.84
N HIS A 966 4.09 -24.82 15.38
CA HIS A 966 3.73 -24.70 13.97
C HIS A 966 3.62 -23.25 13.47
N LEU A 967 3.77 -22.26 14.35
CA LEU A 967 3.71 -20.84 14.01
C LEU A 967 5.08 -20.17 14.10
N PHE A 968 5.43 -19.38 13.08
CA PHE A 968 6.67 -18.63 13.00
C PHE A 968 6.45 -17.24 13.60
N SER A 969 7.06 -16.95 14.76
CA SER A 969 6.81 -15.73 15.54
C SER A 969 8.09 -15.12 16.10
N SER A 970 8.01 -13.84 16.50
CA SER A 970 9.15 -13.06 17.01
C SER A 970 9.26 -13.02 18.54
N VAL A 971 8.44 -13.78 19.26
CA VAL A 971 8.39 -13.77 20.74
C VAL A 971 9.79 -13.95 21.37
N PRO A 972 10.15 -13.14 22.40
CA PRO A 972 9.27 -12.21 23.13
C PRO A 972 9.01 -10.87 22.44
N ASP A 973 9.90 -10.37 21.58
CA ASP A 973 9.86 -8.99 21.09
C ASP A 973 9.67 -8.90 19.56
N PRO A 974 8.77 -8.02 19.07
CA PRO A 974 8.65 -7.76 17.64
C PRO A 974 9.97 -7.22 17.06
N LYS A 975 10.27 -7.60 15.80
CA LYS A 975 11.52 -7.23 15.11
C LYS A 975 11.28 -6.94 13.63
N PRO A 976 12.16 -6.27 12.89
CA PRO A 976 12.04 -6.19 11.44
C PRO A 976 12.24 -7.56 10.78
N TRP A 977 11.45 -7.88 9.76
CA TRP A 977 11.57 -9.09 8.97
C TRP A 977 11.05 -8.86 7.54
N VAL A 978 11.93 -8.98 6.54
CA VAL A 978 11.62 -8.68 5.12
C VAL A 978 11.05 -7.28 4.92
N TRP A 979 9.79 -7.12 4.53
CA TRP A 979 9.17 -5.81 4.44
C TRP A 979 8.44 -5.43 5.73
N PHE A 980 8.28 -6.37 6.68
CA PHE A 980 7.51 -6.23 7.92
C PHE A 980 8.28 -5.54 9.04
N ASN A 981 7.80 -4.39 9.51
CA ASN A 981 8.37 -3.73 10.68
C ASN A 981 7.33 -2.86 11.45
N PRO A 982 7.01 -3.18 12.72
CA PRO A 982 7.44 -4.38 13.44
C PRO A 982 6.79 -5.66 12.87
N TRP A 983 7.55 -6.75 12.84
CA TRP A 983 7.03 -8.10 12.57
C TRP A 983 6.80 -8.85 13.88
N PHE A 984 5.54 -9.25 14.07
CA PHE A 984 5.08 -10.02 15.23
C PHE A 984 5.07 -11.54 14.94
N GLY A 985 4.83 -11.93 13.69
CA GLY A 985 4.61 -13.31 13.33
C GLY A 985 3.40 -13.96 14.05
N GLY A 986 3.29 -15.27 13.98
CA GLY A 986 2.14 -16.00 14.52
C GLY A 986 0.84 -15.75 13.75
N VAL A 987 -0.27 -15.67 14.45
CA VAL A 987 -1.57 -15.23 13.90
C VAL A 987 -1.91 -13.89 14.53
N SER A 988 -1.98 -12.81 13.73
CA SER A 988 -2.22 -11.45 14.23
C SER A 988 -3.13 -10.64 13.33
N VAL A 989 -3.90 -9.73 13.93
CA VAL A 989 -4.82 -8.85 13.20
C VAL A 989 -4.13 -7.53 12.84
N HIS A 990 -4.43 -7.04 11.64
CA HIS A 990 -3.96 -5.78 11.11
C HIS A 990 -5.15 -4.98 10.58
N LEU A 991 -5.25 -3.70 10.97
CA LEU A 991 -6.23 -2.76 10.44
C LEU A 991 -5.50 -1.53 9.91
N ARG A 992 -5.72 -1.19 8.64
CA ARG A 992 -5.11 0.00 8.05
C ARG A 992 -6.03 0.61 6.99
N ASP A 993 -5.88 1.92 6.86
CA ASP A 993 -6.44 2.71 5.78
C ASP A 993 -5.54 2.57 4.52
N GLY A 994 -6.09 2.09 3.40
CA GLY A 994 -5.38 2.08 2.11
C GLY A 994 -4.72 0.75 1.68
N GLY A 995 -5.32 -0.40 1.97
CA GLY A 995 -4.87 -1.71 1.45
C GLY A 995 -3.77 -2.39 2.28
N TRP A 996 -3.20 -3.49 1.75
CA TRP A 996 -2.17 -4.29 2.42
C TRP A 996 -0.83 -3.54 2.49
N HIS A 997 -0.21 -3.53 3.68
CA HIS A 997 1.10 -2.90 3.87
C HIS A 997 1.90 -3.66 4.94
N THR A 998 3.23 -3.64 4.81
CA THR A 998 4.14 -4.38 5.67
C THR A 998 4.64 -3.55 6.86
N GLY A 999 3.85 -2.60 7.35
CA GLY A 999 4.27 -1.62 8.37
C GLY A 999 3.50 -1.69 9.69
N THR A 1000 3.56 -0.58 10.44
CA THR A 1000 2.71 -0.31 11.60
C THR A 1000 1.23 -0.21 11.19
N THR A 1001 0.36 -0.76 12.03
CA THR A 1001 -1.11 -0.66 11.91
C THR A 1001 -1.64 0.27 12.99
N CYS A 1002 -2.79 0.90 12.76
CA CYS A 1002 -3.48 1.68 13.80
C CYS A 1002 -3.71 0.90 15.10
N LEU A 1003 -3.77 -0.43 15.05
CA LEU A 1003 -3.93 -1.30 16.21
C LEU A 1003 -2.72 -1.29 17.17
N ASP A 1004 -1.54 -0.84 16.72
CA ASP A 1004 -0.37 -0.62 17.58
C ASP A 1004 -0.58 0.55 18.56
N HIS A 1005 -1.56 1.42 18.27
CA HIS A 1005 -1.93 2.60 19.05
C HIS A 1005 -3.33 2.47 19.66
N ALA A 1006 -3.89 1.24 19.68
CA ALA A 1006 -5.19 0.98 20.26
C ALA A 1006 -5.10 0.71 21.76
N ARG A 1007 -6.18 1.02 22.49
CA ARG A 1007 -6.42 0.46 23.82
C ARG A 1007 -6.89 -0.97 23.68
N TRP A 1008 -6.23 -1.87 24.42
CA TRP A 1008 -6.50 -3.31 24.38
C TRP A 1008 -7.15 -3.78 25.68
N GLU A 1009 -8.26 -4.49 25.54
CA GLU A 1009 -8.97 -5.16 26.62
C GLU A 1009 -9.15 -6.64 26.23
N TRP A 1010 -9.07 -7.56 27.19
CA TRP A 1010 -9.27 -8.98 26.91
C TRP A 1010 -9.90 -9.71 28.09
N HIS A 1011 -10.60 -10.81 27.81
CA HIS A 1011 -11.14 -11.70 28.83
C HIS A 1011 -11.24 -13.15 28.32
N PRO A 1012 -11.16 -14.16 29.19
CA PRO A 1012 -11.50 -15.54 28.84
C PRO A 1012 -12.95 -15.67 28.35
N VAL A 1013 -13.21 -16.67 27.52
CA VAL A 1013 -14.54 -16.98 26.98
C VAL A 1013 -14.81 -18.47 27.11
N GLU A 1014 -15.99 -18.80 27.61
CA GLU A 1014 -16.58 -20.14 27.54
C GLU A 1014 -17.97 -19.99 26.91
N THR A 1015 -18.26 -20.74 25.85
CA THR A 1015 -19.54 -20.65 25.13
C THR A 1015 -19.93 -22.01 24.57
N ARG A 1016 -21.23 -22.30 24.53
CA ARG A 1016 -21.77 -23.46 23.80
C ARG A 1016 -22.34 -23.00 22.46
N ARG A 1017 -21.83 -23.54 21.36
CA ARG A 1017 -22.25 -23.19 19.99
C ARG A 1017 -22.35 -24.47 19.16
N GLY A 1018 -23.53 -24.72 18.58
CA GLY A 1018 -23.75 -25.91 17.74
C GLY A 1018 -23.58 -27.22 18.52
N GLY A 1019 -23.94 -27.24 19.81
CA GLY A 1019 -23.78 -28.40 20.69
C GLY A 1019 -22.37 -28.63 21.25
N VAL A 1020 -21.38 -27.83 20.84
CA VAL A 1020 -19.98 -27.95 21.26
C VAL A 1020 -19.67 -26.93 22.37
N LEU A 1021 -18.96 -27.36 23.41
CA LEU A 1021 -18.39 -26.46 24.42
C LEU A 1021 -17.05 -25.91 23.92
N TRP A 1022 -17.01 -24.60 23.68
CA TRP A 1022 -15.84 -23.86 23.24
C TRP A 1022 -15.23 -23.06 24.40
N ASN A 1023 -13.91 -23.09 24.49
CA ASN A 1023 -13.12 -22.31 25.44
C ASN A 1023 -12.15 -21.42 24.66
N GLY A 1024 -11.82 -20.26 25.22
CA GLY A 1024 -11.11 -19.26 24.45
C GLY A 1024 -10.81 -17.98 25.20
N PHE A 1025 -10.53 -16.94 24.43
CA PHE A 1025 -10.45 -15.57 24.91
C PHE A 1025 -10.91 -14.61 23.83
N SER A 1026 -11.46 -13.48 24.25
CA SER A 1026 -11.80 -12.37 23.38
C SER A 1026 -10.86 -11.21 23.66
N THR A 1027 -10.45 -10.52 22.61
CA THR A 1027 -9.64 -9.31 22.68
C THR A 1027 -10.31 -8.20 21.88
N THR A 1028 -10.37 -7.01 22.47
CA THR A 1028 -10.96 -5.81 21.86
C THR A 1028 -9.90 -4.72 21.78
N ALA A 1029 -9.64 -4.25 20.56
CA ALA A 1029 -8.80 -3.10 20.29
C ALA A 1029 -9.68 -1.91 19.91
N THR A 1030 -9.63 -0.83 20.68
CA THR A 1030 -10.27 0.45 20.32
C THR A 1030 -9.20 1.42 19.85
N VAL A 1031 -9.31 1.90 18.61
CA VAL A 1031 -8.32 2.82 18.03
C VAL A 1031 -8.44 4.19 18.68
N GLU A 1032 -7.37 4.66 19.33
CA GLU A 1032 -7.32 5.95 20.02
C GLU A 1032 -6.55 6.99 19.20
N ALA A 1033 -6.78 8.27 19.48
CA ALA A 1033 -6.11 9.38 18.79
C ALA A 1033 -4.61 9.50 19.16
N SER A 1034 -4.20 8.98 20.31
CA SER A 1034 -2.86 9.17 20.83
C SER A 1034 -1.83 8.35 20.04
N GLY A 1035 -0.86 9.03 19.42
CA GLY A 1035 0.24 8.38 18.71
C GLY A 1035 -0.13 7.75 17.37
N ILE A 1036 -1.38 7.86 16.92
CA ILE A 1036 -1.78 7.34 15.60
C ILE A 1036 -1.13 8.16 14.48
N PRO A 1037 -0.59 7.51 13.44
CA PRO A 1037 -0.11 8.20 12.26
C PRO A 1037 -1.20 9.10 11.63
N PRO A 1038 -0.87 10.34 11.19
CA PRO A 1038 -1.86 11.27 10.64
C PRO A 1038 -2.67 10.75 9.45
N ASP A 1039 -2.07 9.88 8.63
CA ASP A 1039 -2.73 9.20 7.51
C ASP A 1039 -3.79 8.19 7.96
N GLN A 1040 -3.71 7.70 9.20
CA GLN A 1040 -4.65 6.73 9.78
C GLN A 1040 -5.64 7.36 10.77
N ALA A 1041 -5.58 8.68 10.98
CA ALA A 1041 -6.43 9.39 11.94
C ALA A 1041 -7.94 9.18 11.71
N ARG A 1042 -8.36 8.82 10.49
CA ARG A 1042 -9.77 8.52 10.19
C ARG A 1042 -10.30 7.25 10.86
N LEU A 1043 -9.41 6.36 11.31
CA LEU A 1043 -9.77 5.10 11.94
C LEU A 1043 -10.00 5.23 13.46
N VAL A 1044 -9.69 6.40 14.04
CA VAL A 1044 -9.93 6.67 15.46
C VAL A 1044 -11.41 6.51 15.79
N GLY A 1045 -11.71 5.71 16.81
CA GLY A 1045 -13.08 5.33 17.18
C GLY A 1045 -13.60 4.04 16.55
N LEU A 1046 -12.82 3.37 15.68
CA LEU A 1046 -13.08 1.98 15.30
C LEU A 1046 -12.72 1.03 16.46
N SER A 1047 -13.50 -0.04 16.60
CA SER A 1047 -13.14 -1.16 17.47
C SER A 1047 -13.08 -2.48 16.70
N VAL A 1048 -12.03 -3.26 16.95
CA VAL A 1048 -11.85 -4.62 16.40
C VAL A 1048 -11.88 -5.60 17.56
N THR A 1049 -12.85 -6.51 17.54
CA THR A 1049 -12.99 -7.59 18.52
C THR A 1049 -12.64 -8.90 17.86
N THR A 1050 -11.66 -9.64 18.38
CA THR A 1050 -11.32 -10.99 17.91
C THR A 1050 -11.51 -11.99 19.02
N THR A 1051 -12.33 -13.01 18.79
CA THR A 1051 -12.56 -14.11 19.72
C THR A 1051 -11.91 -15.38 19.17
N TYR A 1052 -10.98 -15.94 19.94
CA TYR A 1052 -10.29 -17.18 19.62
C TYR A 1052 -10.89 -18.33 20.43
N LEU A 1053 -11.36 -19.39 19.77
CA LEU A 1053 -12.06 -20.52 20.38
C LEU A 1053 -11.40 -21.85 20.01
N VAL A 1054 -11.30 -22.75 20.98
CA VAL A 1054 -10.91 -24.16 20.83
C VAL A 1054 -11.87 -25.07 21.60
N ALA A 1055 -12.00 -26.32 21.16
CA ALA A 1055 -12.72 -27.35 21.89
C ALA A 1055 -11.74 -28.39 22.46
N GLY A 1056 -12.07 -28.94 23.63
CA GLY A 1056 -11.19 -29.89 24.30
C GLY A 1056 -11.05 -31.18 23.50
N GLY A 1057 -9.81 -31.67 23.39
CA GLY A 1057 -9.42 -32.81 22.58
C GLY A 1057 -9.20 -32.49 21.09
N GLY A 1058 -9.43 -31.25 20.65
CA GLY A 1058 -9.34 -30.84 19.24
C GLY A 1058 -7.99 -30.24 18.81
N THR A 1059 -7.84 -30.06 17.49
CA THR A 1059 -6.70 -29.41 16.81
C THR A 1059 -7.12 -28.23 15.92
N THR A 1060 -8.36 -27.75 16.09
CA THR A 1060 -8.93 -26.62 15.35
C THR A 1060 -9.03 -25.39 16.26
N LEU A 1061 -8.51 -24.27 15.78
CA LEU A 1061 -8.68 -22.93 16.34
C LEU A 1061 -9.66 -22.15 15.46
N VAL A 1062 -10.68 -21.55 16.06
CA VAL A 1062 -11.60 -20.64 15.39
C VAL A 1062 -11.24 -19.21 15.79
N ALA A 1063 -11.13 -18.31 14.81
CA ALA A 1063 -10.95 -16.87 15.02
C ALA A 1063 -12.14 -16.11 14.42
N GLU A 1064 -12.99 -15.56 15.27
CA GLU A 1064 -14.14 -14.73 14.90
C GLU A 1064 -13.76 -13.26 15.11
N THR A 1065 -13.63 -12.50 14.03
CA THR A 1065 -13.25 -11.08 14.09
C THR A 1065 -14.41 -10.19 13.67
N THR A 1066 -14.79 -9.28 14.56
CA THR A 1066 -15.85 -8.28 14.37
C THR A 1066 -15.25 -6.89 14.36
N VAL A 1067 -15.57 -6.10 13.34
CA VAL A 1067 -15.21 -4.69 13.24
C VAL A 1067 -16.46 -3.86 13.44
N THR A 1068 -16.40 -2.87 14.33
CA THR A 1068 -17.51 -1.96 14.64
C THR A 1068 -17.10 -0.52 14.36
N ASN A 1069 -17.95 0.20 13.63
CA ASN A 1069 -17.75 1.61 13.34
C ASN A 1069 -18.39 2.51 14.41
N GLY A 1070 -17.61 2.92 15.41
CA GLY A 1070 -18.04 3.87 16.45
C GLY A 1070 -17.99 5.34 16.03
N THR A 1071 -17.67 5.66 14.77
CA THR A 1071 -17.50 7.03 14.29
C THR A 1071 -18.79 7.61 13.68
N GLN A 1072 -18.79 8.93 13.43
CA GLN A 1072 -19.87 9.62 12.71
C GLN A 1072 -19.73 9.55 11.17
N SER A 1073 -18.72 8.84 10.65
CA SER A 1073 -18.37 8.78 9.22
C SER A 1073 -18.53 7.36 8.69
N ARG A 1074 -18.90 7.21 7.40
CA ARG A 1074 -18.73 5.93 6.69
C ARG A 1074 -17.24 5.64 6.61
N LEU A 1075 -16.86 4.38 6.81
CA LEU A 1075 -15.48 3.95 6.78
C LEU A 1075 -15.32 2.78 5.83
N HIS A 1076 -14.39 2.97 4.90
CA HIS A 1076 -13.93 1.94 4.00
C HIS A 1076 -12.46 1.62 4.33
N SER A 1077 -12.13 0.36 4.56
CA SER A 1077 -10.79 -0.06 4.99
C SER A 1077 -10.55 -1.53 4.65
N ASN A 1078 -9.35 -2.05 4.93
CA ASN A 1078 -9.07 -3.48 4.87
C ASN A 1078 -8.68 -4.00 6.25
N LEU A 1079 -9.28 -5.12 6.65
CA LEU A 1079 -8.88 -5.92 7.79
C LEU A 1079 -8.06 -7.09 7.26
N THR A 1080 -6.87 -7.31 7.80
CA THR A 1080 -6.08 -8.49 7.43
C THR A 1080 -5.70 -9.33 8.63
N LEU A 1081 -5.96 -10.64 8.54
CA LEU A 1081 -5.41 -11.64 9.43
C LEU A 1081 -4.13 -12.20 8.81
N GLY A 1082 -2.98 -11.89 9.41
CA GLY A 1082 -1.70 -12.44 8.99
C GLY A 1082 -1.42 -13.76 9.67
N THR A 1083 -1.01 -14.77 8.90
CA THR A 1083 -0.63 -16.09 9.43
C THR A 1083 0.78 -16.47 8.99
N TYR A 1084 1.68 -16.58 9.95
CA TYR A 1084 3.09 -16.88 9.73
C TYR A 1084 3.37 -18.30 10.20
N LEU A 1085 3.54 -19.19 9.23
CA LEU A 1085 3.54 -20.64 9.43
C LEU A 1085 4.96 -21.23 9.38
N GLN A 1086 5.19 -22.27 10.19
CA GLN A 1086 6.32 -23.19 10.11
C GLN A 1086 5.84 -24.63 10.39
N PRO A 1087 5.06 -25.25 9.50
CA PRO A 1087 4.56 -26.62 9.70
C PRO A 1087 5.72 -27.58 10.05
N GLY A 1088 5.56 -28.40 11.09
CA GLY A 1088 6.62 -29.28 11.57
C GLY A 1088 7.78 -28.57 12.30
N GLY A 1089 7.68 -27.27 12.58
CA GLY A 1089 8.72 -26.48 13.25
C GLY A 1089 9.81 -25.97 12.31
N SER A 1090 9.57 -25.95 11.00
CA SER A 1090 10.51 -25.48 9.99
C SER A 1090 9.79 -24.74 8.87
N VAL A 1091 10.43 -23.70 8.33
CA VAL A 1091 10.01 -23.03 7.08
C VAL A 1091 10.70 -23.63 5.84
N ASN A 1092 11.62 -24.57 6.05
CA ASN A 1092 12.27 -25.33 4.97
C ASN A 1092 11.38 -26.50 4.54
N ASP A 1093 11.49 -26.88 3.26
CA ASP A 1093 10.81 -28.05 2.68
C ASP A 1093 9.29 -28.03 2.82
N VAL A 1094 8.71 -26.83 2.83
CA VAL A 1094 7.28 -26.62 2.83
C VAL A 1094 6.71 -26.55 1.42
N VAL A 1095 5.52 -27.12 1.24
CA VAL A 1095 4.74 -27.04 0.01
C VAL A 1095 3.42 -26.36 0.35
N VAL A 1096 3.10 -25.29 -0.39
CA VAL A 1096 1.81 -24.64 -0.26
C VAL A 1096 0.82 -25.27 -1.22
N HIS A 1097 -0.38 -25.52 -0.72
CA HIS A 1097 -1.53 -26.03 -1.44
C HIS A 1097 -2.67 -25.04 -1.33
N TYR A 1098 -3.28 -24.65 -2.43
CA TYR A 1098 -4.32 -23.62 -2.42
C TYR A 1098 -5.32 -23.86 -3.55
N LEU A 1099 -6.52 -23.30 -3.42
CA LEU A 1099 -7.55 -23.39 -4.44
C LEU A 1099 -7.43 -22.21 -5.41
N ARG A 1100 -7.12 -22.52 -6.66
CA ARG A 1100 -7.13 -21.59 -7.80
C ARG A 1100 -7.34 -22.45 -9.05
N HIS A 1101 -8.61 -22.73 -9.37
CA HIS A 1101 -9.05 -23.49 -10.59
C HIS A 1101 -8.71 -24.95 -10.42
N GLY A 1102 -9.17 -25.49 -9.29
CA GLY A 1102 -8.68 -26.74 -8.74
C GLY A 1102 -7.55 -26.51 -7.74
N GLU A 1103 -7.05 -27.60 -7.19
CA GLU A 1103 -5.96 -27.57 -6.24
C GLU A 1103 -4.64 -27.32 -6.94
N ARG A 1104 -3.93 -26.28 -6.50
CA ARG A 1104 -2.55 -26.00 -6.85
C ARG A 1104 -1.64 -26.44 -5.73
N SER A 1105 -0.42 -26.82 -6.09
CA SER A 1105 0.67 -27.01 -5.15
C SER A 1105 1.94 -26.35 -5.68
N ARG A 1106 2.70 -25.69 -4.81
CA ARG A 1106 4.00 -25.13 -5.15
C ARG A 1106 4.99 -25.44 -4.04
N ALA A 1107 6.07 -26.12 -4.41
CA ALA A 1107 7.22 -26.26 -3.53
C ALA A 1107 7.95 -24.91 -3.45
N ARG A 1108 8.58 -24.64 -2.31
CA ARG A 1108 9.42 -23.46 -2.08
C ARG A 1108 10.43 -23.26 -3.22
N ALA A 1109 10.41 -22.08 -3.83
CA ALA A 1109 11.38 -21.65 -4.84
C ALA A 1109 12.23 -20.46 -4.32
N HIS A 1110 13.26 -20.04 -5.05
CA HIS A 1110 14.05 -18.85 -4.67
C HIS A 1110 13.32 -17.52 -4.91
N GLY A 1111 12.42 -17.47 -5.89
CA GLY A 1111 11.62 -16.29 -6.20
C GLY A 1111 10.34 -16.21 -5.38
N THR A 1112 9.91 -14.99 -5.04
CA THR A 1112 8.65 -14.76 -4.34
C THR A 1112 7.44 -14.98 -5.25
N LEU A 1113 6.35 -15.49 -4.71
CA LEU A 1113 5.05 -15.52 -5.39
C LEU A 1113 3.99 -14.93 -4.48
N TRP A 1114 3.18 -14.05 -5.05
CA TRP A 1114 1.93 -13.60 -4.47
C TRP A 1114 0.80 -14.11 -5.36
N SER A 1115 -0.08 -14.94 -4.81
CA SER A 1115 -1.24 -15.47 -5.53
C SER A 1115 -2.48 -15.41 -4.63
N THR A 1116 -3.66 -15.26 -5.21
CA THR A 1116 -4.93 -15.30 -4.49
C THR A 1116 -5.51 -16.71 -4.48
N THR A 1117 -6.39 -17.01 -3.53
CA THR A 1117 -7.02 -18.33 -3.41
C THR A 1117 -8.47 -18.27 -2.95
N GLU A 1118 -9.24 -19.30 -3.31
CA GLU A 1118 -10.68 -19.43 -3.07
C GLU A 1118 -10.97 -19.99 -1.67
N GLY A 1119 -10.85 -19.16 -0.63
CA GLY A 1119 -11.34 -19.47 0.71
C GLY A 1119 -10.60 -20.56 1.50
N TRP A 1120 -9.66 -21.29 0.87
CA TRP A 1120 -8.87 -22.36 1.49
C TRP A 1120 -7.40 -22.34 1.07
N ILE A 1121 -6.52 -22.56 2.05
CA ILE A 1121 -5.08 -22.77 1.83
C ILE A 1121 -4.53 -23.75 2.87
N ALA A 1122 -3.53 -24.52 2.49
CA ALA A 1122 -2.76 -25.36 3.38
C ALA A 1122 -1.26 -25.24 3.10
N VAL A 1123 -0.44 -25.26 4.14
CA VAL A 1123 1.03 -25.35 4.01
C VAL A 1123 1.46 -26.63 4.70
N ALA A 1124 2.03 -27.55 3.92
CA ALA A 1124 2.43 -28.88 4.35
C ALA A 1124 3.95 -28.98 4.48
N SER A 1125 4.43 -29.72 5.49
CA SER A 1125 5.84 -30.07 5.65
C SER A 1125 6.16 -31.34 4.86
N GLY A 1126 6.79 -31.22 3.69
CA GLY A 1126 7.05 -32.35 2.80
C GLY A 1126 5.78 -33.11 2.36
N ASN A 1127 5.94 -34.32 1.81
CA ASN A 1127 4.81 -35.08 1.24
C ASN A 1127 3.95 -35.84 2.28
N ALA A 1128 4.44 -36.02 3.51
CA ALA A 1128 3.78 -36.83 4.54
C ALA A 1128 3.85 -36.22 5.95
N GLY A 1129 4.27 -34.96 6.08
CA GLY A 1129 4.33 -34.25 7.35
C GLY A 1129 3.05 -33.45 7.65
N PRO A 1130 2.99 -32.82 8.84
CA PRO A 1130 1.84 -32.03 9.25
C PRO A 1130 1.59 -30.86 8.30
N ALA A 1131 0.31 -30.51 8.16
CA ALA A 1131 -0.15 -29.38 7.36
C ALA A 1131 -0.94 -28.39 8.21
N LEU A 1132 -0.64 -27.10 8.07
CA LEU A 1132 -1.51 -26.05 8.63
C LEU A 1132 -2.48 -25.61 7.55
N THR A 1133 -3.76 -25.75 7.82
CA THR A 1133 -4.83 -25.33 6.92
C THR A 1133 -5.60 -24.16 7.51
N ILE A 1134 -5.99 -23.24 6.62
CA ILE A 1134 -6.71 -22.02 6.93
C ILE A 1134 -7.90 -21.95 5.99
N VAL A 1135 -9.08 -21.70 6.56
CA VAL A 1135 -10.35 -21.60 5.84
C VAL A 1135 -11.12 -20.37 6.27
N SER A 1136 -11.56 -19.54 5.32
CA SER A 1136 -12.42 -18.40 5.60
C SER A 1136 -13.89 -18.75 5.37
N SER A 1137 -14.74 -18.38 6.32
CA SER A 1137 -16.21 -18.39 6.14
C SER A 1137 -16.70 -17.20 5.31
N ASP A 1138 -15.92 -16.12 5.23
CA ASP A 1138 -16.24 -14.95 4.43
C ASP A 1138 -15.89 -15.26 2.96
N SER A 1139 -16.93 -15.43 2.14
CA SER A 1139 -16.82 -15.72 0.70
C SER A 1139 -16.29 -14.53 -0.10
N HIS A 1140 -16.24 -13.34 0.49
CA HIS A 1140 -15.66 -12.11 -0.08
C HIS A 1140 -14.25 -11.83 0.44
N ALA A 1141 -13.74 -12.61 1.40
CA ALA A 1141 -12.37 -12.45 1.86
C ALA A 1141 -11.36 -12.81 0.76
N ARG A 1142 -10.43 -11.89 0.49
CA ARG A 1142 -9.27 -12.12 -0.37
C ARG A 1142 -8.21 -12.89 0.44
N MET A 1143 -8.11 -14.19 0.21
CA MET A 1143 -7.01 -14.99 0.74
C MET A 1143 -5.82 -14.94 -0.23
N MET A 1144 -4.63 -14.76 0.32
CA MET A 1144 -3.38 -14.62 -0.43
C MET A 1144 -2.35 -15.63 0.07
N CYS A 1145 -1.69 -16.31 -0.86
CA CYS A 1145 -0.46 -17.06 -0.63
C CYS A 1145 0.74 -16.12 -0.80
N GLY A 1146 1.42 -15.77 0.29
CA GLY A 1146 2.71 -15.10 0.25
C GLY A 1146 3.87 -16.09 0.35
N ASP A 1147 4.35 -16.61 -0.78
CA ASP A 1147 5.59 -17.37 -0.86
C ASP A 1147 6.76 -16.37 -0.84
N MET A 1148 7.48 -16.31 0.27
CA MET A 1148 8.64 -15.42 0.47
C MET A 1148 9.96 -16.14 0.18
N GLY A 1149 9.91 -17.18 -0.66
CA GLY A 1149 11.04 -17.97 -1.12
C GLY A 1149 11.82 -18.60 0.02
N LEU A 1150 13.05 -18.16 0.25
CA LEU A 1150 13.87 -18.69 1.34
C LEU A 1150 13.32 -18.42 2.74
N LEU A 1151 12.30 -17.57 2.87
CA LEU A 1151 11.79 -17.14 4.17
C LEU A 1151 10.49 -17.82 4.58
N GLY A 1152 9.97 -18.73 3.75
CA GLY A 1152 8.78 -19.53 4.04
C GLY A 1152 7.54 -19.06 3.29
N VAL A 1153 6.45 -19.82 3.45
CA VAL A 1153 5.14 -19.50 2.87
C VAL A 1153 4.18 -19.10 3.98
N HIS A 1154 3.59 -17.92 3.83
CA HIS A 1154 2.76 -17.30 4.86
C HIS A 1154 1.46 -16.78 4.24
N PRO A 1155 0.32 -17.43 4.53
CA PRO A 1155 -0.97 -16.98 4.06
C PRO A 1155 -1.48 -15.72 4.78
N PHE A 1156 -2.24 -14.90 4.04
CA PHE A 1156 -2.90 -13.71 4.54
C PHE A 1156 -4.37 -13.75 4.15
N ILE A 1157 -5.26 -13.29 5.03
CA ILE A 1157 -6.70 -13.20 4.76
C ILE A 1157 -7.11 -11.75 4.90
N SER A 1158 -7.42 -11.08 3.80
CA SER A 1158 -7.86 -9.69 3.80
C SER A 1158 -9.36 -9.62 3.50
N SER A 1159 -10.12 -9.04 4.41
CA SER A 1159 -11.53 -8.70 4.18
C SER A 1159 -11.67 -7.19 4.01
N GLU A 1160 -12.40 -6.80 2.98
CA GLU A 1160 -12.80 -5.41 2.79
C GLU A 1160 -13.83 -5.04 3.86
N ILE A 1161 -13.62 -3.90 4.51
CA ILE A 1161 -14.52 -3.33 5.50
C ILE A 1161 -15.21 -2.14 4.86
N ASP A 1162 -16.53 -2.15 4.85
CA ASP A 1162 -17.33 -1.02 4.41
C ASP A 1162 -18.50 -0.79 5.37
N LEU A 1163 -18.26 0.09 6.34
CA LEU A 1163 -19.16 0.27 7.49
C LEU A 1163 -19.72 1.68 7.52
N VAL A 1164 -21.05 1.75 7.53
CA VAL A 1164 -21.79 2.96 7.90
C VAL A 1164 -21.58 3.28 9.39
N PRO A 1165 -21.84 4.51 9.85
CA PRO A 1165 -21.84 4.85 11.28
C PRO A 1165 -22.68 3.85 12.11
N GLY A 1166 -22.10 3.28 13.15
CA GLY A 1166 -22.72 2.23 13.99
C GLY A 1166 -22.77 0.84 13.37
N GLY A 1167 -22.32 0.66 12.13
CA GLY A 1167 -22.32 -0.61 11.43
C GLY A 1167 -21.27 -1.59 11.98
N THR A 1168 -21.54 -2.89 11.80
CA THR A 1168 -20.67 -3.99 12.21
C THR A 1168 -20.50 -5.00 11.09
N GLN A 1169 -19.31 -5.59 10.96
CA GLN A 1169 -19.03 -6.70 10.05
C GLN A 1169 -18.23 -7.78 10.79
N THR A 1170 -18.63 -9.04 10.62
CA THR A 1170 -18.01 -10.19 11.28
C THR A 1170 -17.50 -11.19 10.24
N SER A 1171 -16.31 -11.72 10.46
CA SER A 1171 -15.70 -12.80 9.67
C SER A 1171 -15.22 -13.91 10.58
N THR A 1172 -15.44 -15.17 10.20
CA THR A 1172 -14.91 -16.35 10.90
C THR A 1172 -13.82 -17.01 10.06
N THR A 1173 -12.68 -17.29 10.69
CA THR A 1173 -11.56 -18.05 10.12
C THR A 1173 -11.31 -19.31 10.94
N TYR A 1174 -11.18 -20.46 10.26
CA TYR A 1174 -10.74 -21.72 10.86
C TYR A 1174 -9.27 -21.94 10.58
N ILE A 1175 -8.48 -22.25 11.61
CA ILE A 1175 -7.06 -22.59 11.51
C ILE A 1175 -6.88 -23.95 12.17
N ALA A 1176 -6.37 -24.94 11.45
CA ALA A 1176 -6.20 -26.28 11.99
C ALA A 1176 -4.80 -26.84 11.70
N VAL A 1177 -4.29 -27.60 12.68
CA VAL A 1177 -3.11 -28.45 12.50
C VAL A 1177 -3.60 -29.83 12.09
N ALA A 1178 -3.50 -30.12 10.79
CA ALA A 1178 -3.80 -31.43 10.21
C ALA A 1178 -2.55 -32.32 10.25
N ARG A 1179 -2.75 -33.64 10.39
CA ARG A 1179 -1.63 -34.60 10.41
C ARG A 1179 -0.92 -34.71 9.07
N ASP A 1180 -1.66 -34.51 8.00
CA ASP A 1180 -1.24 -34.65 6.61
C ASP A 1180 -2.09 -33.74 5.71
N LEU A 1181 -1.73 -33.71 4.42
CA LEU A 1181 -2.44 -32.91 3.43
C LEU A 1181 -3.86 -33.41 3.16
N ASP A 1182 -4.12 -34.72 3.24
CA ASP A 1182 -5.45 -35.27 2.96
C ASP A 1182 -6.47 -34.86 4.02
N GLU A 1183 -6.06 -34.83 5.27
CA GLU A 1183 -6.85 -34.25 6.35
C GLU A 1183 -7.03 -32.73 6.15
N ALA A 1184 -5.99 -32.00 5.74
CA ALA A 1184 -6.12 -30.56 5.44
C ALA A 1184 -7.15 -30.29 4.31
N ARG A 1185 -7.20 -31.15 3.28
CA ARG A 1185 -8.19 -31.08 2.18
C ARG A 1185 -9.62 -31.27 2.69
N ALA A 1186 -9.82 -32.09 3.72
CA ALA A 1186 -11.13 -32.34 4.29
C ALA A 1186 -11.72 -31.11 5.02
N TYR A 1187 -10.93 -30.07 5.31
CA TYR A 1187 -11.44 -28.79 5.82
C TYR A 1187 -12.02 -27.87 4.73
N ARG A 1188 -11.73 -28.11 3.43
CA ARG A 1188 -12.21 -27.26 2.31
C ARG A 1188 -13.70 -26.97 2.31
N PRO A 1189 -14.59 -27.93 2.60
CA PRO A 1189 -16.01 -27.66 2.54
C PRO A 1189 -16.51 -26.66 3.61
N LEU A 1190 -15.65 -26.21 4.55
CA LEU A 1190 -15.97 -25.13 5.48
C LEU A 1190 -15.92 -23.74 4.84
N VAL A 1191 -15.46 -23.59 3.60
CA VAL A 1191 -15.54 -22.31 2.88
C VAL A 1191 -16.99 -21.83 2.85
N GLY A 1192 -17.24 -20.58 3.26
CA GLY A 1192 -18.60 -20.05 3.36
C GLY A 1192 -19.40 -20.50 4.59
N THR A 1193 -18.86 -21.40 5.43
CA THR A 1193 -19.57 -21.97 6.58
C THR A 1193 -19.23 -21.20 7.87
N ALA A 1194 -20.13 -20.35 8.33
CA ALA A 1194 -19.97 -19.63 9.60
C ALA A 1194 -20.10 -20.55 10.82
N LEU A 1195 -19.49 -20.16 11.95
CA LEU A 1195 -19.70 -20.86 13.22
C LEU A 1195 -21.16 -20.59 13.69
N PRO A 1196 -21.91 -21.61 14.17
CA PRO A 1196 -23.24 -21.39 14.71
C PRO A 1196 -23.26 -20.35 15.83
N MET A 1197 -24.38 -19.64 15.93
CA MET A 1197 -24.65 -18.75 17.06
C MET A 1197 -24.63 -19.52 18.38
N ALA A 1198 -24.46 -18.79 19.49
CA ALA A 1198 -24.59 -19.37 20.83
C ALA A 1198 -25.94 -20.08 20.98
N ASP A 1199 -25.91 -21.30 21.51
CA ASP A 1199 -27.13 -22.03 21.84
C ASP A 1199 -27.87 -21.24 22.95
N ALA A 1200 -29.18 -21.05 22.80
CA ALA A 1200 -30.01 -20.22 23.67
C ALA A 1200 -30.13 -20.73 25.12
#